data_AF-A0A6L8EQ96-F1
#
_entry.id   AF-A0A6L8EQ96-F1
#
_cell.length_a   1.000
_cell.length_b   1.000
_cell.length_c   1.000
_cell.angle_alpha   90.00
_cell.angle_beta   90.00
_cell.angle_gamma   90.00
#
_symmetry.space_group_name_H-M   'P 1'
#
loop_
_entity.id
_entity.type
_entity.pdbx_description
1 polymer ?
#
loop_
_entity_poly.entity_id
_entity_poly.type
_entity_poly.pdbx_seq_one_letter_code
_entity_poly.pdbx_strand_id
1 'polypeptide(L)'
;MLFAKFASQRLSYAATIVILVCLLSLCSGGLNLTVAQQAEIAIVLPKKTPQVSEGDVQYARSVAKRFNRMLNGIGLTAATLEEASLSEAQLKSRRLVILPLNPVIAPKTAGLLNSFVANGGKLFVTYTLSDTVAPLLGLRQTNWLKQEAPGHFASIQLNAPDILDMPVSIRQASWNITVAEPTTPDTEIIGYWHNANGESTGLPALSVGKSGVFFSHIFLPDDIQRKMQMLAALLGHLVPEFRRTFAKQAIATMTTIGHTKDFTELKQFVQQSDVPEANEALKTGTDLMNRARVEYDAEAYNTAITVARASRAEFSKAYFLSHGSVETEGRAVWNHSGLGAYPGDWERSAQELASAGVNIVLPNMAWAGVAHYPSKILPQSKTFTRYGDQIAQCVEAAHNHSLEVHVWKITWNLEGAPKEFVEKIRAEGRTQVSATGQALNWLCPSHPKNVLLEVESSLEIVANYDVDGIHLDYIRYPGSHACYCDGCRQRFVLATRLQIDKWPAAVLPKTGTHSEKYIEWRAQQITRLVRLLHKRLREADPKIKISAAVFGWYPGCITTIGQDWIAWAKAGYVDFVCPMNYTESTDYFTELLVNQLALMPKDVAIYPGIGATASNSLLTPDAVVEQIYLSRNLGASGWTIFDYSLDISETVLPAFTIGVTKRKAKPPH
;
A
#
# COMPACT_ATOMS: atom_id res chain seq x y z
N MET A 1 -75.02 -6.06 14.47
CA MET A 1 -75.91 -5.82 13.31
C MET A 1 -75.14 -4.95 12.34
N LEU A 2 -74.44 -5.53 11.38
CA LEU A 2 -74.87 -6.12 10.11
C LEU A 2 -74.55 -5.14 8.95
N PHE A 3 -73.46 -5.40 8.20
CA PHE A 3 -73.40 -5.61 6.72
C PHE A 3 -73.50 -4.31 5.87
N ALA A 4 -72.88 -4.12 4.69
CA ALA A 4 -72.06 -4.88 3.73
C ALA A 4 -71.41 -3.85 2.78
N LYS A 5 -70.11 -3.93 2.50
CA LYS A 5 -69.45 -4.44 1.27
C LYS A 5 -69.71 -3.73 -0.08
N PHE A 6 -68.62 -3.12 -0.57
CA PHE A 6 -67.92 -3.30 -1.87
C PHE A 6 -68.51 -2.83 -3.22
N ALA A 7 -67.62 -2.11 -3.92
CA ALA A 7 -67.31 -2.12 -5.37
C ALA A 7 -68.36 -1.43 -6.29
N SER A 8 -68.01 -0.64 -7.32
CA SER A 8 -66.79 -0.56 -8.13
C SER A 8 -66.77 0.74 -8.95
N GLN A 9 -65.60 1.05 -9.54
CA GLN A 9 -65.39 1.99 -10.66
C GLN A 9 -65.46 3.51 -10.38
N ARG A 10 -64.34 4.09 -9.95
CA ARG A 10 -63.84 5.39 -10.45
C ARG A 10 -62.31 5.44 -10.36
N LEU A 11 -61.64 5.03 -11.43
CA LEU A 11 -60.24 5.36 -11.72
C LEU A 11 -60.29 6.44 -12.80
N SER A 12 -60.03 7.68 -12.42
CA SER A 12 -59.79 8.78 -13.34
C SER A 12 -58.85 9.78 -12.69
N TYR A 13 -57.83 10.19 -13.45
CA TYR A 13 -56.95 11.35 -13.22
C TYR A 13 -55.91 11.26 -12.10
N ALA A 14 -54.90 10.39 -12.29
CA ALA A 14 -53.54 10.63 -11.76
C ALA A 14 -52.46 9.82 -12.51
N ALA A 15 -52.63 9.59 -13.82
CA ALA A 15 -51.68 8.84 -14.65
C ALA A 15 -51.03 9.67 -15.77
N THR A 16 -51.15 11.00 -15.73
CA THR A 16 -50.68 11.88 -16.84
C THR A 16 -49.77 13.02 -16.38
N ILE A 17 -49.31 13.02 -15.12
CA ILE A 17 -48.28 13.94 -14.62
C ILE A 17 -47.33 13.11 -13.76
N VAL A 18 -46.32 12.50 -14.39
CA VAL A 18 -45.05 11.99 -13.82
C VAL A 18 -44.16 11.44 -14.96
N ILE A 19 -44.73 11.12 -16.12
CA ILE A 19 -43.97 10.63 -17.30
C ILE A 19 -43.47 11.78 -18.22
N LEU A 20 -43.85 13.03 -17.99
CA LEU A 20 -43.45 14.18 -18.84
C LEU A 20 -42.37 15.10 -18.25
N VAL A 21 -41.68 14.72 -17.16
CA VAL A 21 -40.55 15.49 -16.60
C VAL A 21 -39.22 14.71 -16.66
N CYS A 22 -39.23 13.43 -17.04
CA CYS A 22 -37.99 12.63 -17.21
C CYS A 22 -37.55 12.47 -18.68
N LEU A 23 -38.17 13.16 -19.64
CA LEU A 23 -37.86 13.03 -21.07
C LEU A 23 -37.34 14.31 -21.75
N LEU A 24 -37.07 15.37 -20.98
CA LEU A 24 -36.50 16.63 -21.52
C LEU A 24 -35.15 17.04 -20.89
N SER A 25 -34.58 16.23 -20.00
CA SER A 25 -33.20 16.42 -19.50
C SER A 25 -32.18 15.49 -20.18
N LEU A 26 -32.59 14.79 -21.24
CA LEU A 26 -31.77 13.84 -22.01
C LEU A 26 -31.32 14.36 -23.39
N CYS A 27 -31.60 15.61 -23.73
CA CYS A 27 -31.23 16.20 -25.03
C CYS A 27 -30.66 17.61 -24.86
N SER A 28 -29.53 17.73 -24.17
CA SER A 28 -28.61 18.89 -24.28
C SER A 28 -27.19 18.55 -23.79
N GLY A 29 -26.77 17.31 -24.01
CA GLY A 29 -25.36 16.94 -24.04
C GLY A 29 -25.00 16.64 -25.49
N GLY A 30 -24.14 17.46 -26.09
CA GLY A 30 -23.66 17.24 -27.45
C GLY A 30 -23.14 15.80 -27.59
N LEU A 31 -23.70 15.07 -28.56
CA LEU A 31 -23.21 13.78 -29.01
C LEU A 31 -21.80 13.96 -29.61
N ASN A 32 -20.79 14.05 -28.76
CA ASN A 32 -19.47 13.56 -29.12
C ASN A 32 -19.56 12.04 -29.06
N LEU A 33 -19.81 11.43 -30.21
CA LEU A 33 -19.53 10.01 -30.44
C LEU A 33 -18.03 9.80 -30.28
N THR A 34 -17.55 9.68 -29.03
CA THR A 34 -16.28 9.05 -28.76
C THR A 34 -16.45 7.58 -29.12
N VAL A 35 -15.97 7.19 -30.30
CA VAL A 35 -15.57 5.81 -30.54
C VAL A 35 -14.70 5.43 -29.34
N ALA A 36 -15.17 4.51 -28.50
CA ALA A 36 -14.36 4.01 -27.40
C ALA A 36 -13.11 3.40 -28.03
N GLN A 37 -11.99 4.14 -27.99
CA GLN A 37 -10.75 3.73 -28.61
C GLN A 37 -10.32 2.44 -27.94
N GLN A 38 -10.32 1.35 -28.70
CA GLN A 38 -9.95 0.04 -28.18
C GLN A 38 -8.50 0.13 -27.70
N ALA A 39 -8.23 -0.26 -26.45
CA ALA A 39 -6.90 -0.10 -25.86
C ALA A 39 -5.82 -0.78 -26.72
N GLU A 40 -4.73 -0.08 -27.02
CA GLU A 40 -3.65 -0.61 -27.86
C GLU A 40 -2.80 -1.66 -27.13
N ILE A 41 -2.96 -1.79 -25.81
CA ILE A 41 -2.27 -2.78 -24.97
C ILE A 41 -3.27 -3.80 -24.45
N ALA A 42 -2.85 -5.07 -24.39
CA ALA A 42 -3.54 -6.11 -23.65
C ALA A 42 -2.64 -6.70 -22.55
N ILE A 43 -3.19 -6.91 -21.34
CA ILE A 43 -2.56 -7.72 -20.30
C ILE A 43 -3.28 -9.07 -20.27
N VAL A 44 -2.57 -10.17 -20.52
CA VAL A 44 -3.17 -11.50 -20.62
C VAL A 44 -2.91 -12.29 -19.33
N LEU A 45 -3.97 -12.51 -18.56
CA LEU A 45 -3.92 -13.26 -17.31
C LEU A 45 -3.93 -14.77 -17.56
N PRO A 46 -3.17 -15.56 -16.77
CA PRO A 46 -3.16 -17.00 -16.90
C PRO A 46 -4.51 -17.59 -16.46
N LYS A 47 -4.84 -18.75 -17.03
CA LYS A 47 -5.97 -19.56 -16.56
C LYS A 47 -5.50 -20.54 -15.48
N LYS A 48 -6.37 -20.86 -14.51
CA LYS A 48 -6.18 -22.00 -13.61
C LYS A 48 -6.07 -23.31 -14.41
N THR A 49 -5.02 -24.08 -14.13
CA THR A 49 -4.75 -25.41 -14.68
C THR A 49 -4.19 -26.31 -13.55
N PRO A 50 -3.96 -27.62 -13.77
CA PRO A 50 -3.26 -28.44 -12.77
C PRO A 50 -1.86 -27.92 -12.39
N GLN A 51 -1.21 -27.15 -13.28
CA GLN A 51 0.12 -26.57 -13.09
C GLN A 51 0.10 -25.09 -12.66
N VAL A 52 -1.05 -24.43 -12.74
CA VAL A 52 -1.24 -23.01 -12.36
C VAL A 52 -2.28 -22.93 -11.26
N SER A 53 -1.84 -22.62 -10.04
CA SER A 53 -2.71 -22.57 -8.88
C SER A 53 -3.65 -21.36 -8.90
N GLU A 54 -4.70 -21.39 -8.09
CA GLU A 54 -5.55 -20.21 -7.87
C GLU A 54 -4.73 -19.04 -7.30
N GLY A 55 -3.75 -19.33 -6.43
CA GLY A 55 -2.84 -18.32 -5.88
C GLY A 55 -2.04 -17.61 -6.97
N ASP A 56 -1.53 -18.36 -7.96
CA ASP A 56 -0.79 -17.79 -9.09
C ASP A 56 -1.67 -16.86 -9.93
N VAL A 57 -2.93 -17.25 -10.19
CA VAL A 57 -3.89 -16.42 -10.93
C VAL A 57 -4.19 -15.12 -10.15
N GLN A 58 -4.45 -15.21 -8.85
CA GLN A 58 -4.69 -14.03 -8.02
C GLN A 58 -3.46 -13.12 -7.95
N TYR A 59 -2.26 -13.71 -7.91
CA TYR A 59 -1.03 -12.94 -7.90
C TYR A 59 -0.75 -12.28 -9.26
N ALA A 60 -0.99 -12.96 -10.37
CA ALA A 60 -0.95 -12.39 -11.71
C ALA A 60 -1.91 -11.19 -11.85
N ARG A 61 -3.11 -11.28 -11.26
CA ARG A 61 -4.05 -10.14 -11.19
C ARG A 61 -3.48 -8.95 -10.42
N SER A 62 -2.77 -9.21 -9.31
CA SER A 62 -2.09 -8.16 -8.54
C SER A 62 -1.00 -7.46 -9.37
N VAL A 63 -0.18 -8.25 -10.09
CA VAL A 63 0.85 -7.70 -10.99
C VAL A 63 0.21 -6.92 -12.16
N ALA A 64 -0.88 -7.43 -12.74
CA ALA A 64 -1.62 -6.74 -13.80
C ALA A 64 -2.20 -5.40 -13.33
N LYS A 65 -2.72 -5.33 -12.10
CA LYS A 65 -3.19 -4.08 -11.50
C LYS A 65 -2.04 -3.06 -11.36
N ARG A 66 -0.84 -3.51 -10.98
CA ARG A 66 0.35 -2.65 -10.93
C ARG A 66 0.74 -2.14 -12.32
N PHE A 67 0.74 -3.00 -13.35
CA PHE A 67 0.96 -2.56 -14.73
C PHE A 67 -0.07 -1.54 -15.19
N ASN A 68 -1.36 -1.78 -14.95
CA ASN A 68 -2.41 -0.81 -15.28
C ASN A 68 -2.18 0.54 -14.61
N ARG A 69 -1.80 0.56 -13.32
CA ARG A 69 -1.45 1.81 -12.62
C ARG A 69 -0.27 2.53 -13.29
N MET A 70 0.82 1.82 -13.59
CA MET A 70 1.99 2.41 -14.25
C MET A 70 1.67 2.92 -15.66
N LEU A 71 0.91 2.14 -16.45
CA LEU A 71 0.47 2.52 -17.80
C LEU A 71 -0.39 3.78 -17.76
N ASN A 72 -1.38 3.84 -16.86
CA ASN A 72 -2.21 5.02 -16.69
C ASN A 72 -1.37 6.26 -16.33
N GLY A 73 -0.37 6.08 -15.46
CA GLY A 73 0.56 7.15 -15.07
C GLY A 73 1.36 7.73 -16.24
N ILE A 74 1.63 6.93 -17.28
CA ILE A 74 2.29 7.37 -18.51
C ILE A 74 1.29 7.65 -19.66
N GLY A 75 -0.02 7.63 -19.39
CA GLY A 75 -1.07 8.03 -20.34
C GLY A 75 -1.56 6.91 -21.26
N LEU A 76 -1.19 5.66 -21.01
CA LEU A 76 -1.69 4.50 -21.74
C LEU A 76 -2.72 3.72 -20.90
N THR A 77 -3.58 2.98 -21.57
CA THR A 77 -4.52 2.06 -20.94
C THR A 77 -4.32 0.66 -21.51
N ALA A 78 -4.66 -0.36 -20.75
CA ALA A 78 -4.64 -1.74 -21.23
C ALA A 78 -5.98 -2.44 -20.96
N ALA A 79 -6.37 -3.34 -21.87
CA ALA A 79 -7.44 -4.27 -21.58
C ALA A 79 -6.88 -5.50 -20.87
N THR A 80 -7.49 -5.89 -19.75
CA THR A 80 -7.19 -7.16 -19.11
C THR A 80 -8.00 -8.27 -19.77
N LEU A 81 -7.31 -9.26 -20.33
CA LEU A 81 -7.90 -10.42 -21.01
C LEU A 81 -7.55 -11.69 -20.25
N GLU A 82 -8.45 -12.66 -20.25
CA GLU A 82 -8.17 -14.00 -19.73
C GLU A 82 -7.64 -14.86 -20.87
N GLU A 83 -6.56 -15.61 -20.63
CA GLU A 83 -5.98 -16.51 -21.64
C GLU A 83 -7.03 -17.47 -22.22
N ALA A 84 -7.96 -17.93 -21.37
CA ALA A 84 -9.03 -18.87 -21.73
C ALA A 84 -9.93 -18.37 -22.88
N SER A 85 -10.13 -17.05 -22.98
CA SER A 85 -11.00 -16.43 -23.97
C SER A 85 -10.24 -15.76 -25.12
N LEU A 86 -8.91 -15.85 -25.13
CA LEU A 86 -8.08 -15.15 -26.10
C LEU A 86 -8.34 -15.65 -27.54
N SER A 87 -8.43 -14.68 -28.45
CA SER A 87 -8.69 -14.89 -29.87
C SER A 87 -7.91 -13.89 -30.73
N GLU A 88 -7.72 -14.23 -32.01
CA GLU A 88 -7.05 -13.37 -32.98
C GLU A 88 -7.75 -12.02 -33.15
N ALA A 89 -9.09 -12.01 -33.15
CA ALA A 89 -9.89 -10.78 -33.22
C ALA A 89 -9.61 -9.82 -32.07
N GLN A 90 -9.35 -10.32 -30.86
CA GLN A 90 -9.01 -9.49 -29.70
C GLN A 90 -7.59 -8.94 -29.73
N LEU A 91 -6.68 -9.62 -30.44
CA LEU A 91 -5.28 -9.23 -30.60
C LEU A 91 -5.04 -8.32 -31.80
N LYS A 92 -5.90 -8.38 -32.84
CA LYS A 92 -5.73 -7.65 -34.10
C LYS A 92 -5.61 -6.13 -33.95
N SER A 93 -6.26 -5.55 -32.94
CA SER A 93 -6.22 -4.11 -32.65
C SER A 93 -5.17 -3.73 -31.60
N ARG A 94 -4.35 -4.69 -31.15
CA ARG A 94 -3.32 -4.47 -30.14
C ARG A 94 -1.97 -4.25 -30.81
N ARG A 95 -1.11 -3.50 -30.13
CA ARG A 95 0.28 -3.26 -30.50
C ARG A 95 1.25 -3.94 -29.55
N LEU A 96 0.81 -4.14 -28.30
CA LEU A 96 1.59 -4.77 -27.25
C LEU A 96 0.72 -5.75 -26.44
N VAL A 97 1.30 -6.90 -26.11
CA VAL A 97 0.76 -7.85 -25.14
C VAL A 97 1.72 -7.97 -23.95
N ILE A 98 1.19 -7.80 -22.75
CA ILE A 98 1.92 -8.00 -21.49
C ILE A 98 1.51 -9.35 -20.89
N LEU A 99 2.51 -10.16 -20.55
CA LEU A 99 2.38 -11.41 -19.81
C LEU A 99 2.94 -11.19 -18.38
N PRO A 100 2.08 -10.78 -17.42
CA PRO A 100 2.51 -10.29 -16.11
C PRO A 100 2.96 -11.39 -15.14
N LEU A 101 2.54 -12.64 -15.41
CA LEU A 101 2.94 -13.86 -14.71
C LEU A 101 2.16 -15.00 -15.39
N ASN A 102 2.78 -15.69 -16.34
CA ASN A 102 2.12 -16.74 -17.10
C ASN A 102 2.99 -18.00 -17.09
N PRO A 103 2.93 -18.80 -16.00
CA PRO A 103 3.84 -19.94 -15.81
C PRO A 103 3.68 -21.01 -16.88
N VAL A 104 2.47 -21.14 -17.42
CA VAL A 104 2.14 -22.05 -18.51
C VAL A 104 1.35 -21.29 -19.55
N ILE A 105 1.76 -21.40 -20.81
CA ILE A 105 1.06 -20.84 -21.97
C ILE A 105 0.47 -22.00 -22.77
N ALA A 106 -0.84 -22.00 -22.99
CA ALA A 106 -1.50 -23.05 -23.76
C ALA A 106 -1.04 -23.02 -25.24
N PRO A 107 -0.98 -24.16 -25.96
CA PRO A 107 -0.54 -24.21 -27.36
C PRO A 107 -1.33 -23.28 -28.28
N LYS A 108 -2.66 -23.16 -28.06
CA LYS A 108 -3.51 -22.20 -28.80
C LYS A 108 -3.04 -20.76 -28.58
N THR A 109 -2.79 -20.37 -27.32
CA THR A 109 -2.29 -19.04 -26.94
C THR A 109 -0.92 -18.79 -27.57
N ALA A 110 -0.01 -19.76 -27.51
CA ALA A 110 1.31 -19.65 -28.14
C ALA A 110 1.21 -19.40 -29.65
N GLY A 111 0.32 -20.12 -30.36
CA GLY A 111 0.04 -19.87 -31.77
C GLY A 111 -0.48 -18.45 -32.05
N LEU A 112 -1.41 -17.96 -31.22
CA LEU A 112 -1.92 -16.59 -31.31
C LEU A 112 -0.82 -15.53 -31.08
N LEU A 113 0.04 -15.73 -30.08
CA LEU A 113 1.16 -14.83 -29.80
C LEU A 113 2.20 -14.84 -30.93
N ASN A 114 2.48 -16.01 -31.51
CA ASN A 114 3.37 -16.12 -32.67
C ASN A 114 2.82 -15.34 -33.87
N SER A 115 1.55 -15.53 -34.22
CA SER A 115 0.89 -14.76 -35.29
C SER A 115 0.86 -13.26 -34.98
N PHE A 116 0.64 -12.89 -33.72
CA PHE A 116 0.64 -11.50 -33.29
C PHE A 116 2.01 -10.84 -33.48
N VAL A 117 3.10 -11.50 -33.05
CA VAL A 117 4.47 -11.01 -33.24
C VAL A 117 4.86 -10.97 -34.72
N ALA A 118 4.48 -11.99 -35.50
CA ALA A 118 4.71 -12.03 -36.94
C ALA A 118 4.04 -10.85 -37.68
N ASN A 119 2.91 -10.37 -37.15
CA ASN A 119 2.20 -9.18 -37.65
C ASN A 119 2.70 -7.86 -37.04
N GLY A 120 3.87 -7.86 -36.40
CA GLY A 120 4.52 -6.65 -35.85
C GLY A 120 4.15 -6.32 -34.40
N GLY A 121 3.28 -7.11 -33.77
CA GLY A 121 2.94 -6.98 -32.36
C GLY A 121 4.16 -7.20 -31.44
N LYS A 122 4.15 -6.56 -30.28
CA LYS A 122 5.25 -6.61 -29.30
C LYS A 122 4.85 -7.35 -28.03
N LEU A 123 5.80 -8.01 -27.38
CA LEU A 123 5.58 -8.68 -26.10
C LEU A 123 6.33 -7.99 -24.97
N PHE A 124 5.72 -7.96 -23.78
CA PHE A 124 6.39 -7.63 -22.53
C PHE A 124 6.15 -8.80 -21.56
N VAL A 125 7.20 -9.55 -21.27
CA VAL A 125 7.10 -10.80 -20.50
C VAL A 125 7.86 -10.66 -19.19
N THR A 126 7.25 -11.08 -18.08
CA THR A 126 7.87 -10.99 -16.75
C THR A 126 7.94 -12.35 -16.07
N TYR A 127 9.05 -12.59 -15.38
CA TYR A 127 9.36 -13.75 -14.54
C TYR A 127 9.39 -15.09 -15.27
N THR A 128 8.28 -15.58 -15.77
CA THR A 128 8.20 -16.92 -16.39
C THR A 128 8.42 -16.81 -17.89
N LEU A 129 9.42 -17.52 -18.43
CA LEU A 129 9.73 -17.52 -19.85
C LEU A 129 9.52 -18.93 -20.43
N SER A 130 8.33 -19.20 -20.97
CA SER A 130 8.02 -20.51 -21.54
C SER A 130 8.83 -20.77 -22.82
N ASP A 131 9.15 -22.05 -23.09
CA ASP A 131 9.85 -22.46 -24.31
C ASP A 131 9.11 -22.09 -25.61
N THR A 132 7.81 -21.80 -25.51
CA THR A 132 6.98 -21.33 -26.63
C THR A 132 7.06 -19.81 -26.85
N VAL A 133 7.41 -19.03 -25.83
CA VAL A 133 7.50 -17.56 -25.90
C VAL A 133 8.95 -17.09 -25.97
N ALA A 134 9.89 -17.81 -25.34
CA ALA A 134 11.32 -17.48 -25.36
C ALA A 134 11.86 -17.26 -26.79
N PRO A 135 11.57 -18.13 -27.78
CA PRO A 135 12.05 -17.94 -29.14
C PRO A 135 11.48 -16.69 -29.82
N LEU A 136 10.25 -16.27 -29.46
CA LEU A 136 9.65 -15.05 -29.99
C LEU A 136 10.43 -13.80 -29.57
N LEU A 137 11.10 -13.84 -28.41
CA LEU A 137 11.94 -12.78 -27.87
C LEU A 137 13.43 -12.94 -28.21
N GLY A 138 13.80 -13.99 -28.97
CA GLY A 138 15.21 -14.30 -29.22
C GLY A 138 15.97 -14.66 -27.94
N LEU A 139 15.31 -15.37 -27.03
CA LEU A 139 15.84 -15.78 -25.73
C LEU A 139 15.70 -17.29 -25.52
N ARG A 140 16.47 -17.81 -24.56
CA ARG A 140 16.27 -19.12 -23.96
C ARG A 140 16.46 -19.01 -22.45
N GLN A 141 15.54 -19.58 -21.68
CA GLN A 141 15.72 -19.70 -20.23
C GLN A 141 16.83 -20.72 -19.94
N THR A 142 17.80 -20.35 -19.10
CA THR A 142 18.92 -21.23 -18.73
C THR A 142 18.82 -21.72 -17.29
N ASN A 143 18.33 -20.89 -16.37
CA ASN A 143 18.24 -21.23 -14.96
C ASN A 143 17.07 -20.53 -14.25
N TRP A 144 16.71 -21.06 -13.08
CA TRP A 144 15.90 -20.38 -12.08
C TRP A 144 16.71 -20.33 -10.78
N LEU A 145 16.90 -19.13 -10.24
CA LEU A 145 17.76 -18.91 -9.07
C LEU A 145 16.95 -18.32 -7.93
N LYS A 146 17.13 -18.85 -6.73
CA LYS A 146 16.66 -18.23 -5.48
C LYS A 146 17.79 -17.42 -4.87
N GLN A 147 17.48 -16.28 -4.26
CA GLN A 147 18.49 -15.48 -3.58
C GLN A 147 19.22 -16.31 -2.51
N GLU A 148 20.54 -16.17 -2.44
CA GLU A 148 21.36 -16.82 -1.41
C GLU A 148 21.21 -16.13 -0.05
N ALA A 149 21.10 -14.80 -0.08
CA ALA A 149 20.84 -13.95 1.08
C ALA A 149 19.85 -12.82 0.68
N PRO A 150 19.04 -12.31 1.64
CA PRO A 150 18.28 -11.08 1.49
C PRO A 150 19.14 -9.95 0.90
N GLY A 151 18.61 -9.32 -0.15
CA GLY A 151 19.31 -8.23 -0.83
C GLY A 151 20.30 -8.69 -1.90
N HIS A 152 20.41 -9.98 -2.22
CA HIS A 152 21.22 -10.45 -3.36
C HIS A 152 20.69 -9.86 -4.69
N PHE A 153 19.36 -9.73 -4.82
CA PHE A 153 18.70 -9.04 -5.93
C PHE A 153 17.99 -7.80 -5.39
N ALA A 154 18.72 -6.68 -5.27
CA ALA A 154 18.21 -5.44 -4.65
C ALA A 154 17.94 -4.33 -5.66
N SER A 155 18.72 -4.28 -6.73
CA SER A 155 18.56 -3.28 -7.80
C SER A 155 18.99 -3.83 -9.14
N ILE A 156 18.66 -3.10 -10.20
CA ILE A 156 19.05 -3.40 -11.58
C ILE A 156 19.77 -2.16 -12.11
N GLN A 157 21.01 -2.35 -12.55
CA GLN A 157 21.74 -1.34 -13.30
C GLN A 157 21.44 -1.52 -14.77
N LEU A 158 21.08 -0.43 -15.45
CA LEU A 158 20.57 -0.41 -16.81
C LEU A 158 21.59 0.27 -17.72
N ASN A 159 21.92 -0.39 -18.82
CA ASN A 159 22.81 0.12 -19.86
C ASN A 159 22.16 -0.07 -21.23
N ALA A 160 21.51 0.99 -21.71
CA ALA A 160 20.85 1.03 -23.02
C ALA A 160 20.90 2.46 -23.59
N PRO A 161 22.07 2.94 -24.06
CA PRO A 161 22.23 4.31 -24.54
C PRO A 161 21.30 4.65 -25.72
N ASP A 162 20.92 3.65 -26.52
CA ASP A 162 20.02 3.80 -27.67
C ASP A 162 18.53 3.85 -27.28
N ILE A 163 18.21 3.50 -26.02
CA ILE A 163 16.86 3.61 -25.48
C ILE A 163 16.76 4.96 -24.76
N LEU A 164 16.25 5.95 -25.49
CA LEU A 164 16.06 7.30 -24.97
C LEU A 164 15.22 7.29 -23.69
N ASP A 165 15.66 8.08 -22.71
CA ASP A 165 15.00 8.29 -21.40
C ASP A 165 15.01 7.07 -20.45
N MET A 166 15.86 6.07 -20.74
CA MET A 166 16.08 4.95 -19.82
C MET A 166 16.73 5.45 -18.51
N PRO A 167 16.21 5.05 -17.32
CA PRO A 167 16.89 5.37 -16.07
C PRO A 167 18.18 4.54 -15.95
N VAL A 168 19.18 5.08 -15.25
CA VAL A 168 20.47 4.38 -15.02
C VAL A 168 20.29 3.15 -14.14
N SER A 169 19.34 3.19 -13.20
CA SER A 169 19.03 2.06 -12.33
C SER A 169 17.59 2.10 -11.84
N ILE A 170 17.10 0.92 -11.42
CA ILE A 170 15.84 0.77 -10.69
C ILE A 170 16.06 -0.11 -9.46
N ARG A 171 15.38 0.17 -8.34
CA ARG A 171 15.36 -0.77 -7.20
C ARG A 171 14.32 -1.85 -7.43
N GLN A 172 14.65 -3.08 -7.02
CA GLN A 172 13.70 -4.17 -6.92
C GLN A 172 14.22 -5.22 -5.95
N ALA A 173 13.50 -5.41 -4.84
CA ALA A 173 13.84 -6.38 -3.81
C ALA A 173 13.32 -7.79 -4.17
N SER A 174 13.92 -8.42 -5.17
CA SER A 174 13.56 -9.76 -5.64
C SER A 174 14.15 -10.86 -4.75
N TRP A 175 13.44 -11.97 -4.60
CA TRP A 175 13.91 -13.14 -3.83
C TRP A 175 14.22 -14.37 -4.68
N ASN A 176 13.93 -14.29 -5.98
CA ASN A 176 14.29 -15.25 -7.00
C ASN A 176 14.30 -14.55 -8.36
N ILE A 177 14.86 -15.19 -9.38
CA ILE A 177 14.89 -14.70 -10.76
C ILE A 177 14.87 -15.87 -11.73
N THR A 178 14.41 -15.60 -12.95
CA THR A 178 14.56 -16.47 -14.11
C THR A 178 15.68 -15.93 -14.99
N VAL A 179 16.73 -16.72 -15.16
CA VAL A 179 17.89 -16.35 -15.98
C VAL A 179 17.61 -16.75 -17.42
N ALA A 180 17.77 -15.80 -18.33
CA ALA A 180 17.61 -16.01 -19.76
C ALA A 180 18.79 -15.40 -20.52
N GLU A 181 19.17 -16.05 -21.61
CA GLU A 181 20.28 -15.64 -22.48
C GLU A 181 19.77 -15.37 -23.90
N PRO A 182 20.35 -14.39 -24.62
CA PRO A 182 20.07 -14.18 -26.04
C PRO A 182 20.44 -15.39 -26.88
N THR A 183 19.54 -15.74 -27.81
CA THR A 183 19.77 -16.76 -28.85
C THR A 183 19.93 -16.13 -30.24
N THR A 184 19.71 -14.82 -30.35
CA THR A 184 19.83 -14.04 -31.57
C THR A 184 20.66 -12.78 -31.33
N PRO A 185 21.42 -12.29 -32.33
CA PRO A 185 22.21 -11.06 -32.21
C PRO A 185 21.35 -9.80 -32.00
N ASP A 186 20.07 -9.84 -32.40
CA ASP A 186 19.13 -8.71 -32.28
C ASP A 186 18.48 -8.59 -30.90
N THR A 187 18.88 -9.42 -29.93
CA THR A 187 18.38 -9.39 -28.55
C THR A 187 19.54 -9.14 -27.60
N GLU A 188 19.43 -8.09 -26.80
CA GLU A 188 20.49 -7.64 -25.90
C GLU A 188 20.05 -7.73 -24.43
N ILE A 189 21.00 -8.03 -23.55
CA ILE A 189 20.83 -7.82 -22.11
C ILE A 189 21.17 -6.37 -21.82
N ILE A 190 20.19 -5.61 -21.37
CA ILE A 190 20.35 -4.18 -21.07
C ILE A 190 20.32 -3.88 -19.57
N GLY A 191 20.11 -4.90 -18.74
CA GLY A 191 20.04 -4.73 -17.29
C GLY A 191 20.60 -5.92 -16.54
N TYR A 192 21.37 -5.63 -15.49
CA TYR A 192 21.99 -6.64 -14.63
C TYR A 192 21.61 -6.43 -13.18
N TRP A 193 21.43 -7.52 -12.44
CA TRP A 193 21.14 -7.49 -11.01
C TRP A 193 22.35 -7.04 -10.20
N HIS A 194 22.09 -6.22 -9.20
CA HIS A 194 23.05 -5.78 -8.20
C HIS A 194 22.51 -6.07 -6.79
N ASN A 195 23.41 -6.40 -5.88
CA ASN A 195 23.08 -6.67 -4.48
C ASN A 195 22.85 -5.37 -3.69
N ALA A 196 22.51 -5.49 -2.40
CA ALA A 196 22.23 -4.35 -1.52
C ALA A 196 23.45 -3.44 -1.27
N ASN A 197 24.67 -3.93 -1.52
CA ASN A 197 25.91 -3.15 -1.45
C ASN A 197 26.22 -2.44 -2.79
N GLY A 198 25.38 -2.64 -3.82
CA GLY A 198 25.60 -2.10 -5.16
C GLY A 198 26.56 -2.92 -6.03
N GLU A 199 26.98 -4.11 -5.59
CA GLU A 199 27.89 -4.98 -6.35
C GLU A 199 27.11 -5.78 -7.39
N SER A 200 27.68 -5.92 -8.60
CA SER A 200 27.05 -6.70 -9.66
C SER A 200 27.03 -8.19 -9.32
N THR A 201 25.90 -8.85 -9.58
CA THR A 201 25.81 -10.32 -9.48
C THR A 201 26.21 -11.02 -10.78
N GLY A 202 26.40 -10.25 -11.87
CA GLY A 202 26.61 -10.77 -13.22
C GLY A 202 25.37 -11.40 -13.86
N LEU A 203 24.22 -11.43 -13.17
CA LEU A 203 23.02 -12.10 -13.64
C LEU A 203 22.11 -11.14 -14.43
N PRO A 204 21.60 -11.56 -15.61
CA PRO A 204 20.73 -10.75 -16.45
C PRO A 204 19.38 -10.50 -15.78
N ALA A 205 18.91 -9.26 -15.86
CA ALA A 205 17.66 -8.80 -15.26
C ALA A 205 16.63 -8.36 -16.30
N LEU A 206 17.10 -7.71 -17.37
CA LEU A 206 16.25 -7.13 -18.40
C LEU A 206 16.88 -7.33 -19.79
N SER A 207 16.07 -7.85 -20.71
CA SER A 207 16.46 -8.07 -22.09
C SER A 207 15.51 -7.34 -23.03
N VAL A 208 16.04 -6.81 -24.13
CA VAL A 208 15.26 -6.15 -25.18
C VAL A 208 15.67 -6.72 -26.52
N GLY A 209 14.68 -7.07 -27.33
CA GLY A 209 14.88 -7.43 -28.73
C GLY A 209 13.76 -6.88 -29.60
N LYS A 210 13.84 -7.12 -30.91
CA LYS A 210 12.88 -6.57 -31.89
C LYS A 210 11.41 -6.87 -31.57
N SER A 211 11.13 -8.04 -31.02
CA SER A 211 9.77 -8.53 -30.74
C SER A 211 9.27 -8.19 -29.35
N GLY A 212 10.12 -7.69 -28.44
CA GLY A 212 9.68 -7.41 -27.08
C GLY A 212 10.77 -7.35 -26.01
N VAL A 213 10.29 -7.37 -24.77
CA VAL A 213 11.07 -7.26 -23.55
C VAL A 213 10.87 -8.50 -22.69
N PHE A 214 11.94 -8.96 -22.04
CA PHE A 214 11.85 -9.91 -20.94
C PHE A 214 12.44 -9.30 -19.66
N PHE A 215 11.66 -9.34 -18.58
CA PHE A 215 12.11 -8.95 -17.25
C PHE A 215 12.17 -10.21 -16.37
N SER A 216 13.33 -10.47 -15.77
CA SER A 216 13.66 -11.76 -15.12
C SER A 216 12.84 -12.07 -13.87
N HIS A 217 12.01 -11.14 -13.41
CA HIS A 217 11.14 -11.29 -12.24
C HIS A 217 9.79 -10.60 -12.49
N ILE A 218 8.86 -10.69 -11.54
CA ILE A 218 7.64 -9.90 -11.55
C ILE A 218 7.93 -8.47 -11.11
N PHE A 219 7.07 -7.52 -11.52
CA PHE A 219 7.12 -6.15 -11.02
C PHE A 219 6.67 -6.08 -9.56
N LEU A 220 7.58 -5.61 -8.71
CA LEU A 220 7.35 -5.29 -7.30
C LEU A 220 7.11 -3.77 -7.12
N PRO A 221 6.43 -3.33 -6.05
CA PRO A 221 6.03 -1.93 -5.88
C PRO A 221 7.18 -0.96 -5.57
N ASP A 222 8.38 -1.44 -5.26
CA ASP A 222 9.55 -0.60 -4.95
C ASP A 222 9.88 0.33 -6.14
N ASP A 223 10.34 1.55 -5.88
CA ASP A 223 10.88 2.47 -6.91
C ASP A 223 9.97 2.66 -8.13
N ILE A 224 8.67 2.82 -7.86
CA ILE A 224 7.64 2.85 -8.90
C ILE A 224 7.88 3.96 -9.94
N GLN A 225 8.43 5.10 -9.52
CA GLN A 225 8.64 6.25 -10.40
C GLN A 225 9.71 5.95 -11.46
N ARG A 226 10.86 5.39 -11.06
CA ARG A 226 11.87 4.97 -12.03
C ARG A 226 11.42 3.77 -12.85
N LYS A 227 10.63 2.85 -12.29
CA LYS A 227 10.01 1.75 -13.05
C LYS A 227 9.00 2.26 -14.09
N MET A 228 8.23 3.31 -13.79
CA MET A 228 7.35 3.97 -14.76
C MET A 228 8.15 4.64 -15.88
N GLN A 229 9.26 5.32 -15.55
CA GLN A 229 10.18 5.88 -16.54
C GLN A 229 10.77 4.78 -17.43
N MET A 230 11.29 3.70 -16.83
CA MET A 230 11.80 2.53 -17.55
C MET A 230 10.74 1.95 -18.47
N LEU A 231 9.51 1.77 -17.98
CA LEU A 231 8.40 1.27 -18.79
C LEU A 231 8.11 2.19 -19.97
N ALA A 232 8.03 3.51 -19.78
CA ALA A 232 7.83 4.46 -20.87
C ALA A 232 8.97 4.41 -21.91
N ALA A 233 10.23 4.35 -21.45
CA ALA A 233 11.41 4.26 -22.32
C ALA A 233 11.37 2.98 -23.19
N LEU A 234 11.13 1.82 -22.56
CA LEU A 234 11.02 0.53 -23.24
C LEU A 234 9.85 0.50 -24.23
N LEU A 235 8.66 0.94 -23.81
CA LEU A 235 7.49 0.91 -24.67
C LEU A 235 7.59 1.91 -25.82
N GLY A 236 8.19 3.08 -25.60
CA GLY A 236 8.46 4.07 -26.65
C GLY A 236 9.57 3.63 -27.60
N HIS A 237 10.46 2.72 -27.18
CA HIS A 237 11.41 2.07 -28.07
C HIS A 237 10.74 0.98 -28.91
N LEU A 238 9.92 0.11 -28.30
CA LEU A 238 9.20 -0.97 -29.00
C LEU A 238 8.10 -0.46 -29.93
N VAL A 239 7.39 0.61 -29.54
CA VAL A 239 6.24 1.20 -30.22
C VAL A 239 6.39 2.73 -30.22
N PRO A 240 7.16 3.30 -31.17
CA PRO A 240 7.51 4.73 -31.18
C PRO A 240 6.34 5.70 -31.11
N GLU A 241 5.17 5.32 -31.62
CA GLU A 241 3.96 6.13 -31.64
C GLU A 241 3.39 6.39 -30.24
N PHE A 242 3.73 5.55 -29.25
CA PHE A 242 3.36 5.81 -27.86
C PHE A 242 4.06 7.05 -27.28
N ARG A 243 5.20 7.48 -27.84
CA ARG A 243 5.95 8.66 -27.36
C ARG A 243 5.11 9.94 -27.38
N ARG A 244 4.24 10.10 -28.38
CA ARG A 244 3.30 11.24 -28.43
C ARG A 244 2.36 11.24 -27.23
N THR A 245 1.83 10.08 -26.85
CA THR A 245 0.95 9.93 -25.70
C THR A 245 1.69 10.17 -24.39
N PHE A 246 2.92 9.66 -24.26
CA PHE A 246 3.77 9.89 -23.09
C PHE A 246 4.08 11.38 -22.90
N ALA A 247 4.47 12.07 -23.97
CA ALA A 247 4.76 13.50 -23.93
C ALA A 247 3.52 14.33 -23.59
N LYS A 248 2.37 13.98 -24.18
CA LYS A 248 1.09 14.62 -23.85
C LYS A 248 0.74 14.44 -22.36
N GLN A 249 0.91 13.24 -21.83
CA GLN A 249 0.65 12.95 -20.42
C GLN A 249 1.61 13.72 -19.51
N ALA A 250 2.91 13.71 -19.81
CA ALA A 250 3.91 14.44 -19.02
C ALA A 250 3.60 15.95 -18.95
N ILE A 251 3.21 16.55 -20.07
CA ILE A 251 2.78 17.97 -20.13
C ILE A 251 1.48 18.20 -19.36
N ALA A 252 0.52 17.27 -19.43
CA ALA A 252 -0.75 17.40 -18.73
C ALA A 252 -0.60 17.34 -17.21
N THR A 253 0.36 16.57 -16.69
CA THR A 253 0.51 16.32 -15.24
C THR A 253 1.65 17.08 -14.58
N MET A 254 2.52 17.78 -15.34
CA MET A 254 3.67 18.48 -14.75
C MET A 254 3.27 19.60 -13.77
N THR A 255 2.06 20.16 -13.88
CA THR A 255 1.59 21.27 -13.02
C THR A 255 0.67 20.82 -11.88
N THR A 256 0.24 19.56 -11.87
CA THR A 256 -0.62 19.02 -10.81
C THR A 256 0.27 18.49 -9.68
N ILE A 257 0.44 19.31 -8.64
CA ILE A 257 1.34 19.07 -7.52
C ILE A 257 0.57 19.15 -6.20
N GLY A 258 0.59 18.07 -5.43
CA GLY A 258 -0.15 17.97 -4.17
C GLY A 258 -1.61 18.42 -4.30
N HIS A 259 -2.06 19.31 -3.41
CA HIS A 259 -3.46 19.77 -3.36
C HIS A 259 -3.86 20.75 -4.48
N THR A 260 -2.92 21.16 -5.33
CA THR A 260 -3.18 22.17 -6.37
C THR A 260 -3.64 21.48 -7.66
N LYS A 261 -4.75 21.95 -8.24
CA LYS A 261 -5.36 21.32 -9.41
C LYS A 261 -4.65 21.66 -10.71
N ASP A 262 -4.08 22.87 -10.78
CA ASP A 262 -3.43 23.40 -11.97
C ASP A 262 -2.32 24.39 -11.61
N PHE A 263 -1.67 24.91 -12.66
CA PHE A 263 -0.58 25.89 -12.53
C PHE A 263 -1.02 27.19 -11.85
N THR A 264 -2.27 27.62 -12.01
CA THR A 264 -2.76 28.87 -11.41
C THR A 264 -2.85 28.72 -9.90
N GLU A 265 -3.45 27.63 -9.43
CA GLU A 265 -3.52 27.31 -8.00
C GLU A 265 -2.12 27.10 -7.40
N LEU A 266 -1.24 26.38 -8.10
CA LEU A 266 0.16 26.20 -7.68
C LEU A 266 0.89 27.54 -7.54
N LYS A 267 0.82 28.39 -8.56
CA LYS A 267 1.44 29.71 -8.55
C LYS A 267 0.93 30.55 -7.40
N GLN A 268 -0.38 30.57 -7.18
CA GLN A 268 -0.98 31.31 -6.08
C GLN A 268 -0.48 30.81 -4.72
N PHE A 269 -0.48 29.49 -4.51
CA PHE A 269 0.02 28.88 -3.27
C PHE A 269 1.48 29.24 -3.01
N VAL A 270 2.35 29.13 -4.02
CA VAL A 270 3.77 29.47 -3.89
C VAL A 270 3.98 30.94 -3.58
N GLN A 271 3.29 31.83 -4.29
CA GLN A 271 3.42 33.28 -4.08
C GLN A 271 2.90 33.74 -2.72
N GLN A 272 1.90 33.07 -2.15
CA GLN A 272 1.38 33.34 -0.81
C GLN A 272 2.39 33.00 0.30
N SER A 273 3.32 32.07 0.06
CA SER A 273 4.33 31.69 1.06
C SER A 273 5.42 32.76 1.28
N ASP A 274 5.61 33.66 0.31
CA ASP A 274 6.65 34.69 0.30
C ASP A 274 8.10 34.16 0.49
N VAL A 275 8.36 32.91 0.08
CA VAL A 275 9.70 32.29 0.14
C VAL A 275 10.45 32.56 -1.18
N PRO A 276 11.60 33.26 -1.17
CA PRO A 276 12.34 33.59 -2.39
C PRO A 276 12.76 32.38 -3.23
N GLU A 277 13.28 31.33 -2.58
CA GLU A 277 13.73 30.11 -3.25
C GLU A 277 12.55 29.34 -3.88
N ALA A 278 11.35 29.44 -3.29
CA ALA A 278 10.15 28.84 -3.84
C ALA A 278 9.71 29.57 -5.13
N ASN A 279 9.78 30.90 -5.13
CA ASN A 279 9.49 31.72 -6.30
C ASN A 279 10.51 31.51 -7.44
N GLU A 280 11.79 31.31 -7.11
CA GLU A 280 12.82 30.96 -8.09
C GLU A 280 12.56 29.59 -8.73
N ALA A 281 12.26 28.56 -7.93
CA ALA A 281 11.90 27.24 -8.43
C ALA A 281 10.63 27.29 -9.31
N LEU A 282 9.61 28.06 -8.92
CA LEU A 282 8.41 28.28 -9.73
C LEU A 282 8.74 28.92 -11.08
N LYS A 283 9.64 29.91 -11.11
CA LYS A 283 10.09 30.55 -12.35
C LYS A 283 10.80 29.56 -13.26
N THR A 284 11.82 28.85 -12.76
CA THR A 284 12.54 27.81 -13.52
C THR A 284 11.58 26.74 -14.05
N GLY A 285 10.66 26.26 -13.21
CA GLY A 285 9.62 25.31 -13.61
C GLY A 285 8.73 25.83 -14.74
N THR A 286 8.39 27.13 -14.70
CA THR A 286 7.58 27.80 -15.74
C THR A 286 8.31 27.89 -17.08
N ASP A 287 9.61 28.24 -17.05
CA ASP A 287 10.43 28.31 -18.26
C ASP A 287 10.57 26.92 -18.91
N LEU A 288 10.78 25.89 -18.10
CA LEU A 288 10.80 24.49 -18.56
C LEU A 288 9.44 24.03 -19.08
N MET A 289 8.34 24.39 -18.42
CA MET A 289 6.98 24.08 -18.89
C MET A 289 6.74 24.64 -20.30
N ASN A 290 7.12 25.89 -20.53
CA ASN A 290 6.96 26.54 -21.84
C ASN A 290 7.80 25.83 -22.90
N ARG A 291 9.06 25.50 -22.56
CA ARG A 291 9.94 24.73 -23.46
C ARG A 291 9.35 23.35 -23.77
N ALA A 292 8.84 22.60 -22.78
CA ALA A 292 8.25 21.29 -23.00
C ALA A 292 7.11 21.32 -24.03
N ARG A 293 6.27 22.37 -23.99
CA ARG A 293 5.19 22.58 -24.97
C ARG A 293 5.74 22.87 -26.38
N VAL A 294 6.77 23.72 -26.49
CA VAL A 294 7.44 23.99 -27.78
C VAL A 294 8.04 22.71 -28.38
N GLU A 295 8.72 21.89 -27.57
CA GLU A 295 9.29 20.62 -28.02
C GLU A 295 8.20 19.62 -28.44
N TYR A 296 7.05 19.62 -27.76
CA TYR A 296 5.91 18.79 -28.14
C TYR A 296 5.32 19.20 -29.49
N ASP A 297 5.14 20.51 -29.71
CA ASP A 297 4.60 21.06 -30.96
C ASP A 297 5.57 20.85 -32.14
N ALA A 298 6.87 20.77 -31.86
CA ALA A 298 7.92 20.39 -32.82
C ALA A 298 8.05 18.87 -33.02
N GLU A 299 7.16 18.06 -32.45
CA GLU A 299 7.19 16.58 -32.45
C GLU A 299 8.46 15.95 -31.84
N ALA A 300 9.24 16.73 -31.10
CA ALA A 300 10.41 16.30 -30.33
C ALA A 300 9.98 15.64 -29.00
N TYR A 301 9.13 14.61 -29.07
CA TYR A 301 8.42 14.04 -27.92
C TYR A 301 9.34 13.59 -26.77
N ASN A 302 10.54 13.10 -27.06
CA ASN A 302 11.48 12.65 -26.02
C ASN A 302 12.07 13.81 -25.22
N THR A 303 12.45 14.87 -25.93
CA THR A 303 12.87 16.13 -25.30
C THR A 303 11.71 16.71 -24.51
N ALA A 304 10.49 16.72 -25.07
CA ALA A 304 9.29 17.19 -24.37
C ALA A 304 9.03 16.43 -23.06
N ILE A 305 9.13 15.10 -23.06
CA ILE A 305 8.98 14.27 -21.84
C ILE A 305 10.05 14.63 -20.81
N THR A 306 11.31 14.71 -21.22
CA THR A 306 12.44 14.98 -20.33
C THR A 306 12.32 16.36 -19.69
N VAL A 307 12.01 17.38 -20.50
CA VAL A 307 11.84 18.76 -20.05
C VAL A 307 10.57 18.91 -19.18
N ALA A 308 9.48 18.21 -19.50
CA ALA A 308 8.26 18.22 -18.67
C ALA A 308 8.51 17.61 -17.28
N ARG A 309 9.31 16.54 -17.17
CA ARG A 309 9.69 15.98 -15.86
C ARG A 309 10.58 16.94 -15.06
N ALA A 310 11.54 17.60 -15.72
CA ALA A 310 12.35 18.63 -15.08
C ALA A 310 11.49 19.80 -14.58
N SER A 311 10.52 20.25 -15.39
CA SER A 311 9.52 21.25 -14.99
C SER A 311 8.73 20.81 -13.76
N ARG A 312 8.21 19.57 -13.77
CA ARG A 312 7.49 19.00 -12.61
C ARG A 312 8.36 18.96 -11.35
N ALA A 313 9.63 18.58 -11.46
CA ALA A 313 10.55 18.52 -10.32
C ALA A 313 10.75 19.90 -9.68
N GLU A 314 10.93 20.95 -10.49
CA GLU A 314 11.02 22.34 -10.00
C GLU A 314 9.70 22.83 -9.41
N PHE A 315 8.55 22.47 -9.99
CA PHE A 315 7.25 22.77 -9.41
C PHE A 315 6.99 22.05 -8.08
N SER A 316 7.38 20.78 -7.96
CA SER A 316 7.35 20.05 -6.68
C SER A 316 8.26 20.70 -5.65
N LYS A 317 9.47 21.12 -6.02
CA LYS A 317 10.39 21.86 -5.15
C LYS A 317 9.79 23.18 -4.68
N ALA A 318 9.21 23.97 -5.57
CA ALA A 318 8.52 25.22 -5.24
C ALA A 318 7.38 24.97 -4.24
N TYR A 319 6.57 23.95 -4.48
CA TYR A 319 5.50 23.52 -3.58
C TYR A 319 6.04 23.12 -2.20
N PHE A 320 7.07 22.30 -2.12
CA PHE A 320 7.68 21.88 -0.84
C PHE A 320 8.20 23.08 -0.05
N LEU A 321 8.96 23.97 -0.70
CA LEU A 321 9.51 25.18 -0.07
C LEU A 321 8.42 26.12 0.47
N SER A 322 7.22 26.07 -0.11
CA SER A 322 6.09 26.93 0.28
C SER A 322 5.35 26.45 1.53
N HIS A 323 5.69 25.26 2.06
CA HIS A 323 5.07 24.75 3.29
C HIS A 323 5.81 25.23 4.54
N GLY A 324 5.04 25.71 5.53
CA GLY A 324 5.56 25.98 6.86
C GLY A 324 5.84 24.70 7.68
N SER A 325 6.72 24.82 8.67
CA SER A 325 6.98 23.78 9.68
C SER A 325 6.49 24.25 11.05
N VAL A 326 5.78 23.40 11.78
CA VAL A 326 5.19 23.73 13.10
C VAL A 326 6.05 23.19 14.25
N GLU A 327 5.95 23.79 15.45
CA GLU A 327 6.79 23.44 16.61
C GLU A 327 6.20 22.34 17.50
N THR A 328 4.88 22.15 17.50
CA THR A 328 4.18 21.10 18.27
C THR A 328 3.40 20.22 17.29
N GLU A 329 3.92 19.02 17.03
CA GLU A 329 3.38 18.08 16.05
C GLU A 329 3.97 16.68 16.26
N GLY A 330 3.11 15.66 16.33
CA GLY A 330 3.55 14.27 16.25
C GLY A 330 3.90 13.91 14.81
N ARG A 331 5.15 13.56 14.55
CA ARG A 331 5.67 13.22 13.22
C ARG A 331 6.19 11.80 13.27
N ALA A 332 5.28 10.86 13.02
CA ALA A 332 5.52 9.45 13.25
C ALA A 332 5.77 8.67 11.95
N VAL A 333 6.51 7.57 12.05
CA VAL A 333 6.63 6.58 10.98
C VAL A 333 6.45 5.16 11.53
N TRP A 334 5.67 4.35 10.82
CA TRP A 334 5.63 2.90 11.07
C TRP A 334 6.77 2.21 10.35
N ASN A 335 7.47 1.31 11.03
CA ASN A 335 8.45 0.42 10.40
C ASN A 335 7.99 -1.03 10.56
N HIS A 336 7.34 -1.58 9.52
CA HIS A 336 6.73 -2.91 9.59
C HIS A 336 7.75 -4.05 9.70
N SER A 337 8.96 -3.86 9.16
CA SER A 337 10.04 -4.84 9.22
C SER A 337 10.63 -5.02 10.62
N GLY A 338 10.52 -4.00 11.48
CA GLY A 338 11.19 -3.96 12.78
C GLY A 338 12.71 -3.91 12.68
N LEU A 339 13.24 -3.39 11.57
CA LEU A 339 14.64 -3.44 11.20
C LEU A 339 15.20 -2.09 10.70
N GLY A 340 14.40 -1.02 10.72
CA GLY A 340 14.73 0.24 10.06
C GLY A 340 14.58 0.17 8.54
N ALA A 341 15.11 1.17 7.83
CA ALA A 341 15.19 1.16 6.36
C ALA A 341 16.35 0.30 5.85
N TYR A 342 17.38 0.15 6.68
CA TYR A 342 18.59 -0.64 6.42
C TYR A 342 18.62 -1.78 7.43
N PRO A 343 18.41 -3.04 7.03
CA PRO A 343 18.17 -4.13 7.96
C PRO A 343 19.18 -4.26 9.11
N GLY A 344 18.77 -3.85 10.32
CA GLY A 344 19.56 -3.91 11.55
C GLY A 344 20.47 -2.70 11.79
N ASP A 345 20.57 -1.76 10.86
CA ASP A 345 21.31 -0.50 11.00
C ASP A 345 20.36 0.62 11.47
N TRP A 346 20.05 0.54 12.76
CA TRP A 346 19.17 1.51 13.44
C TRP A 346 19.81 2.89 13.59
N GLU A 347 21.14 2.98 13.70
CA GLU A 347 21.85 4.26 13.80
C GLU A 347 21.65 5.09 12.55
N ARG A 348 21.91 4.52 11.36
CA ARG A 348 21.64 5.20 10.09
C ARG A 348 20.16 5.55 9.95
N SER A 349 19.28 4.61 10.28
CA SER A 349 17.84 4.81 10.19
C SER A 349 17.36 5.97 11.09
N ALA A 350 17.81 6.02 12.35
CA ALA A 350 17.49 7.07 13.30
C ALA A 350 18.03 8.43 12.86
N GLN A 351 19.28 8.48 12.39
CA GLN A 351 19.88 9.70 11.88
C GLN A 351 19.09 10.28 10.70
N GLU A 352 18.70 9.45 9.73
CA GLU A 352 17.93 9.90 8.56
C GLU A 352 16.53 10.38 8.95
N LEU A 353 15.84 9.66 9.83
CA LEU A 353 14.52 10.06 10.33
C LEU A 353 14.59 11.40 11.08
N ALA A 354 15.53 11.54 12.02
CA ALA A 354 15.69 12.77 12.79
C ALA A 354 16.12 13.96 11.91
N SER A 355 16.99 13.73 10.94
CA SER A 355 17.40 14.74 9.95
C SER A 355 16.23 15.17 9.07
N ALA A 356 15.31 14.25 8.77
CA ALA A 356 14.03 14.54 8.10
C ALA A 356 12.97 15.14 9.03
N GLY A 357 13.29 15.41 10.29
CA GLY A 357 12.42 16.04 11.28
C GLY A 357 11.27 15.16 11.77
N VAL A 358 11.34 13.84 11.56
CA VAL A 358 10.52 12.84 12.26
C VAL A 358 10.90 12.87 13.75
N ASN A 359 9.95 12.62 14.65
CA ASN A 359 10.19 12.59 16.08
C ASN A 359 9.66 11.32 16.79
N ILE A 360 8.94 10.45 16.09
CA ILE A 360 8.42 9.20 16.64
C ILE A 360 8.67 8.05 15.64
N VAL A 361 9.24 6.94 16.10
CA VAL A 361 9.31 5.68 15.35
C VAL A 361 8.43 4.63 16.01
N LEU A 362 7.63 3.93 15.19
CA LEU A 362 6.71 2.87 15.60
C LEU A 362 7.18 1.52 14.99
N PRO A 363 8.25 0.89 15.52
CA PRO A 363 8.85 -0.29 14.90
C PRO A 363 8.18 -1.60 15.36
N ASN A 364 7.84 -2.46 14.40
CA ASN A 364 7.20 -3.76 14.66
C ASN A 364 8.18 -4.77 15.24
N MET A 365 8.26 -4.88 16.55
CA MET A 365 9.29 -5.71 17.21
C MET A 365 8.72 -6.91 17.95
N ALA A 366 7.39 -7.03 18.01
CA ALA A 366 6.73 -8.13 18.69
C ALA A 366 5.37 -8.45 18.08
N TRP A 367 5.09 -9.73 17.91
CA TRP A 367 3.82 -10.29 17.46
C TRP A 367 3.20 -11.14 18.56
N ALA A 368 2.01 -11.69 18.33
CA ALA A 368 1.29 -12.49 19.34
C ALA A 368 2.03 -13.81 19.71
N GLY A 369 2.94 -14.26 18.86
CA GLY A 369 3.65 -15.53 19.02
C GLY A 369 5.13 -15.49 18.65
N VAL A 370 5.72 -14.31 18.48
CA VAL A 370 7.14 -14.17 18.18
C VAL A 370 7.67 -12.78 18.56
N ALA A 371 8.94 -12.68 18.97
CA ALA A 371 9.62 -11.46 19.39
C ALA A 371 10.92 -11.23 18.60
N HIS A 372 11.25 -9.97 18.28
CA HIS A 372 12.52 -9.56 17.64
C HIS A 372 13.61 -9.20 18.66
N TYR A 373 13.43 -9.67 19.90
CA TYR A 373 14.28 -9.43 21.06
C TYR A 373 14.39 -10.74 21.87
N PRO A 374 15.32 -10.87 22.84
CA PRO A 374 15.55 -12.09 23.62
C PRO A 374 14.48 -12.33 24.70
N SER A 375 13.22 -12.39 24.27
CA SER A 375 12.04 -12.63 25.08
C SER A 375 12.09 -13.97 25.84
N LYS A 376 11.63 -13.97 27.09
CA LYS A 376 11.36 -15.14 27.93
C LYS A 376 9.90 -15.60 27.85
N ILE A 377 9.01 -14.77 27.31
CA ILE A 377 7.57 -15.03 27.20
C ILE A 377 7.18 -15.60 25.83
N LEU A 378 7.59 -14.92 24.77
CA LEU A 378 7.41 -15.28 23.36
C LEU A 378 8.65 -15.97 22.76
N PRO A 379 8.48 -16.86 21.77
CA PRO A 379 9.58 -17.38 20.97
C PRO A 379 10.36 -16.27 20.24
N GLN A 380 11.66 -16.49 20.06
CA GLN A 380 12.52 -15.59 19.28
C GLN A 380 12.26 -15.74 17.77
N SER A 381 12.32 -14.62 17.05
CA SER A 381 12.15 -14.60 15.59
C SER A 381 13.45 -14.93 14.86
N LYS A 382 13.33 -15.27 13.57
CA LYS A 382 14.49 -15.32 12.66
C LYS A 382 15.18 -13.97 12.52
N THR A 383 14.43 -12.87 12.67
CA THR A 383 14.97 -11.51 12.71
C THR A 383 15.96 -11.36 13.87
N PHE A 384 15.57 -11.79 15.08
CA PHE A 384 16.44 -11.78 16.24
C PHE A 384 17.67 -12.67 16.03
N THR A 385 17.50 -13.91 15.57
CA THR A 385 18.63 -14.82 15.33
C THR A 385 19.65 -14.23 14.35
N ARG A 386 19.21 -13.44 13.38
CA ARG A 386 20.06 -12.88 12.33
C ARG A 386 20.67 -11.53 12.67
N TYR A 387 19.88 -10.63 13.25
CA TYR A 387 20.25 -9.22 13.44
C TYR A 387 20.41 -8.86 14.93
N GLY A 388 20.21 -9.80 15.85
CA GLY A 388 20.27 -9.56 17.29
C GLY A 388 19.04 -8.84 17.84
N ASP A 389 19.16 -8.32 19.06
CA ASP A 389 18.10 -7.64 19.79
C ASP A 389 17.73 -6.31 19.12
N GLN A 390 16.57 -6.28 18.45
CA GLN A 390 16.14 -5.10 17.71
C GLN A 390 15.60 -3.98 18.61
N ILE A 391 15.00 -4.29 19.78
CA ILE A 391 14.49 -3.24 20.66
C ILE A 391 15.67 -2.47 21.25
N ALA A 392 16.68 -3.16 21.77
CA ALA A 392 17.87 -2.52 22.31
C ALA A 392 18.57 -1.62 21.30
N GLN A 393 18.82 -2.14 20.08
CA GLN A 393 19.47 -1.39 19.00
C GLN A 393 18.67 -0.15 18.58
N CYS A 394 17.35 -0.27 18.47
CA CYS A 394 16.49 0.84 18.06
C CYS A 394 16.43 1.93 19.14
N VAL A 395 16.22 1.56 20.40
CA VAL A 395 16.15 2.51 21.53
C VAL A 395 17.45 3.30 21.64
N GLU A 396 18.61 2.61 21.64
CA GLU A 396 19.92 3.27 21.73
C GLU A 396 20.12 4.29 20.60
N ALA A 397 19.90 3.89 19.35
CA ALA A 397 20.05 4.78 18.19
C ALA A 397 19.03 5.93 18.21
N ALA A 398 17.75 5.63 18.43
CA ALA A 398 16.67 6.62 18.38
C ALA A 398 16.86 7.71 19.43
N HIS A 399 17.21 7.35 20.67
CA HIS A 399 17.41 8.31 21.75
C HIS A 399 18.63 9.21 21.52
N ASN A 400 19.71 8.68 20.93
CA ASN A 400 20.86 9.50 20.50
C ASN A 400 20.46 10.61 19.50
N HIS A 401 19.41 10.37 18.72
CA HIS A 401 18.85 11.32 17.75
C HIS A 401 17.57 12.03 18.23
N SER A 402 17.20 11.88 19.51
CA SER A 402 15.99 12.47 20.11
C SER A 402 14.68 12.05 19.45
N LEU A 403 14.59 10.78 19.03
CA LEU A 403 13.37 10.14 18.54
C LEU A 403 12.72 9.33 19.65
N GLU A 404 11.40 9.42 19.78
CA GLU A 404 10.64 8.52 20.64
C GLU A 404 10.48 7.14 19.99
N VAL A 405 10.65 6.08 20.78
CA VAL A 405 10.44 4.69 20.37
C VAL A 405 9.19 4.13 21.03
N HIS A 406 8.16 3.91 20.21
CA HIS A 406 6.92 3.28 20.65
C HIS A 406 6.84 1.89 20.03
N VAL A 407 7.19 0.85 20.80
CA VAL A 407 7.28 -0.52 20.27
C VAL A 407 5.93 -0.97 19.75
N TRP A 408 5.88 -1.26 18.45
CA TRP A 408 4.69 -1.78 17.81
C TRP A 408 4.54 -3.27 18.16
N LYS A 409 3.46 -3.57 18.91
CA LYS A 409 3.03 -4.90 19.32
C LYS A 409 1.81 -5.35 18.52
N ILE A 410 1.99 -6.33 17.64
CA ILE A 410 0.89 -7.05 17.02
C ILE A 410 0.26 -7.99 18.04
N THR A 411 -1.01 -7.76 18.39
CA THR A 411 -1.64 -8.39 19.57
C THR A 411 -2.16 -9.81 19.34
N TRP A 412 -2.97 -10.06 18.31
CA TRP A 412 -3.66 -11.36 18.20
C TRP A 412 -3.18 -12.24 17.05
N ASN A 413 -2.48 -11.70 16.06
CA ASN A 413 -2.05 -12.43 14.87
C ASN A 413 -0.78 -13.27 15.14
N LEU A 414 -0.82 -14.57 14.83
CA LEU A 414 0.28 -15.52 15.03
C LEU A 414 1.18 -15.69 13.79
N GLU A 415 1.08 -14.80 12.82
CA GLU A 415 2.00 -14.74 11.70
C GLU A 415 3.46 -14.59 12.19
N GLY A 416 4.38 -15.27 11.51
CA GLY A 416 5.79 -15.34 11.90
C GLY A 416 6.10 -16.26 13.10
N ALA A 417 5.09 -16.74 13.85
CA ALA A 417 5.30 -17.62 14.98
C ALA A 417 5.81 -19.02 14.56
N PRO A 418 6.68 -19.68 15.35
CA PRO A 418 7.10 -21.05 15.09
C PRO A 418 5.91 -22.01 15.03
N LYS A 419 5.97 -22.98 14.12
CA LYS A 419 4.88 -23.95 13.89
C LYS A 419 4.48 -24.68 15.17
N GLU A 420 5.46 -25.16 15.95
CA GLU A 420 5.24 -25.88 17.21
C GLU A 420 4.51 -25.02 18.25
N PHE A 421 4.84 -23.72 18.32
CA PHE A 421 4.15 -22.78 19.19
C PHE A 421 2.67 -22.65 18.79
N VAL A 422 2.39 -22.45 17.50
CA VAL A 422 1.02 -22.35 16.99
C VAL A 422 0.23 -23.63 17.23
N GLU A 423 0.84 -24.80 17.02
CA GLU A 423 0.21 -26.10 17.24
C GLU A 423 -0.14 -26.33 18.73
N LYS A 424 0.76 -25.96 19.64
CA LYS A 424 0.49 -26.00 21.09
C LYS A 424 -0.70 -25.12 21.49
N ILE A 425 -0.70 -23.86 21.05
CA ILE A 425 -1.80 -22.91 21.33
C ILE A 425 -3.13 -23.44 20.75
N ARG A 426 -3.10 -24.04 19.56
CA ARG A 426 -4.29 -24.64 18.93
C ARG A 426 -4.80 -25.84 19.73
N ALA A 427 -3.92 -26.75 20.14
CA ALA A 427 -4.27 -27.92 20.96
C ALA A 427 -4.89 -27.52 22.31
N GLU A 428 -4.46 -26.38 22.87
CA GLU A 428 -5.03 -25.81 24.10
C GLU A 428 -6.38 -25.09 23.88
N GLY A 429 -6.93 -25.06 22.67
CA GLY A 429 -8.20 -24.38 22.35
C GLY A 429 -8.10 -22.85 22.42
N ARG A 430 -6.89 -22.30 22.26
CA ARG A 430 -6.60 -20.87 22.44
C ARG A 430 -6.60 -20.08 21.13
N THR A 431 -6.72 -20.71 19.97
CA THR A 431 -6.84 -20.01 18.69
C THR A 431 -8.28 -19.59 18.39
N GLN A 432 -8.44 -18.60 17.51
CA GLN A 432 -9.72 -18.27 16.93
C GLN A 432 -10.21 -19.39 16.01
N VAL A 433 -11.53 -19.51 15.87
CA VAL A 433 -12.18 -20.43 14.94
C VAL A 433 -13.15 -19.62 14.06
N SER A 434 -13.17 -19.89 12.76
CA SER A 434 -14.08 -19.24 11.82
C SER A 434 -15.53 -19.67 12.05
N ALA A 435 -16.48 -18.96 11.44
CA ALA A 435 -17.88 -19.37 11.42
C ALA A 435 -18.11 -20.77 10.81
N THR A 436 -17.19 -21.27 9.98
CA THR A 436 -17.24 -22.59 9.34
C THR A 436 -16.50 -23.67 10.13
N GLY A 437 -15.97 -23.36 11.31
CA GLY A 437 -15.23 -24.32 12.15
C GLY A 437 -13.73 -24.43 11.85
N GLN A 438 -13.19 -23.59 10.94
CA GLN A 438 -11.76 -23.62 10.62
C GLN A 438 -10.94 -22.90 11.68
N ALA A 439 -9.89 -23.53 12.20
CA ALA A 439 -8.93 -22.87 13.08
C ALA A 439 -8.16 -21.77 12.32
N LEU A 440 -8.04 -20.59 12.93
CA LEU A 440 -7.32 -19.45 12.39
C LEU A 440 -6.01 -19.26 13.16
N ASN A 441 -4.96 -18.77 12.49
CA ASN A 441 -3.68 -18.44 13.13
C ASN A 441 -3.75 -17.10 13.88
N TRP A 442 -4.72 -17.01 14.78
CA TRP A 442 -4.98 -15.85 15.62
C TRP A 442 -5.30 -16.32 17.03
N LEU A 443 -4.79 -15.65 18.06
CA LEU A 443 -5.18 -15.87 19.44
C LEU A 443 -6.64 -15.44 19.66
N CYS A 444 -7.38 -16.23 20.44
CA CYS A 444 -8.74 -15.89 20.87
C CYS A 444 -8.72 -14.80 21.94
N PRO A 445 -9.31 -13.60 21.71
CA PRO A 445 -9.28 -12.48 22.67
C PRO A 445 -10.06 -12.74 23.96
N SER A 446 -11.00 -13.68 23.94
CA SER A 446 -11.79 -14.02 25.14
C SER A 446 -11.04 -14.96 26.09
N HIS A 447 -9.99 -15.63 25.62
CA HIS A 447 -9.29 -16.66 26.39
C HIS A 447 -8.34 -16.04 27.42
N PRO A 448 -8.46 -16.35 28.73
CA PRO A 448 -7.70 -15.69 29.79
C PRO A 448 -6.18 -15.87 29.66
N LYS A 449 -5.70 -17.07 29.28
CA LYS A 449 -4.26 -17.29 29.03
C LYS A 449 -3.69 -16.46 27.88
N ASN A 450 -4.51 -16.06 26.90
CA ASN A 450 -4.05 -15.19 25.82
C ASN A 450 -4.00 -13.73 26.26
N VAL A 451 -5.00 -13.29 27.03
CA VAL A 451 -4.97 -11.96 27.66
C VAL A 451 -3.73 -11.83 28.54
N LEU A 452 -3.41 -12.86 29.33
CA LEU A 452 -2.21 -12.87 30.17
C LEU A 452 -0.93 -12.81 29.33
N LEU A 453 -0.82 -13.63 28.28
CA LEU A 453 0.33 -13.62 27.37
C LEU A 453 0.60 -12.23 26.77
N GLU A 454 -0.45 -11.53 26.33
CA GLU A 454 -0.33 -10.18 25.77
C GLU A 454 0.08 -9.14 26.82
N VAL A 455 -0.45 -9.26 28.05
CA VAL A 455 -0.04 -8.37 29.14
C VAL A 455 1.41 -8.63 29.56
N GLU A 456 1.80 -9.89 29.74
CA GLU A 456 3.14 -10.28 30.19
C GLU A 456 4.22 -9.93 29.15
N SER A 457 3.97 -10.19 27.86
CA SER A 457 4.91 -9.80 26.80
C SER A 457 5.03 -8.27 26.67
N SER A 458 3.95 -7.51 26.85
CA SER A 458 4.02 -6.04 26.85
C SER A 458 4.78 -5.50 28.06
N LEU A 459 4.55 -6.07 29.25
CA LEU A 459 5.28 -5.72 30.47
C LEU A 459 6.76 -6.09 30.38
N GLU A 460 7.09 -7.21 29.75
CA GLU A 460 8.48 -7.61 29.52
C GLU A 460 9.24 -6.57 28.69
N ILE A 461 8.59 -5.95 27.69
CA ILE A 461 9.21 -4.88 26.91
C ILE A 461 9.49 -3.67 27.82
N VAL A 462 8.46 -3.15 28.50
CA VAL A 462 8.59 -1.95 29.35
C VAL A 462 9.56 -2.16 30.53
N ALA A 463 9.66 -3.38 31.05
CA ALA A 463 10.57 -3.68 32.16
C ALA A 463 12.04 -3.81 31.75
N ASN A 464 12.34 -4.11 30.49
CA ASN A 464 13.70 -4.41 30.03
C ASN A 464 14.31 -3.34 29.11
N TYR A 465 13.49 -2.42 28.56
CA TYR A 465 13.95 -1.40 27.61
C TYR A 465 13.39 -0.03 28.00
N ASP A 466 14.20 1.00 27.77
CA ASP A 466 13.80 2.41 27.94
C ASP A 466 12.97 2.87 26.73
N VAL A 467 11.78 2.32 26.57
CA VAL A 467 10.85 2.66 25.48
C VAL A 467 9.91 3.78 25.92
N ASP A 468 9.57 4.66 24.99
CA ASP A 468 8.66 5.78 25.25
C ASP A 468 7.19 5.35 25.25
N GLY A 469 6.87 4.25 24.57
CA GLY A 469 5.51 3.72 24.55
C GLY A 469 5.34 2.31 23.99
N ILE A 470 4.12 1.81 24.12
CA ILE A 470 3.63 0.60 23.45
C ILE A 470 2.57 1.01 22.42
N HIS A 471 2.82 0.68 21.15
CA HIS A 471 1.91 0.93 20.03
C HIS A 471 1.15 -0.35 19.66
N LEU A 472 -0.15 -0.39 19.95
CA LEU A 472 -0.99 -1.57 19.71
C LEU A 472 -1.49 -1.62 18.27
N ASP A 473 -1.29 -2.75 17.60
CA ASP A 473 -1.93 -3.02 16.30
C ASP A 473 -2.46 -4.45 16.29
N TYR A 474 -3.34 -4.75 15.34
CA TYR A 474 -4.06 -6.01 15.26
C TYR A 474 -4.80 -6.33 16.57
N ILE A 475 -5.06 -5.30 17.39
CA ILE A 475 -5.90 -5.30 18.59
C ILE A 475 -7.38 -5.33 18.17
N ARG A 476 -7.74 -6.42 17.48
CA ARG A 476 -9.02 -6.62 16.78
C ARG A 476 -9.20 -8.09 16.38
N TYR A 477 -10.37 -8.42 15.84
CA TYR A 477 -10.59 -9.68 15.11
C TYR A 477 -10.13 -9.56 13.64
N PRO A 478 -9.84 -10.68 12.93
CA PRO A 478 -9.53 -10.64 11.50
C PRO A 478 -10.73 -10.27 10.62
N GLY A 479 -11.95 -10.42 11.13
CA GLY A 479 -13.18 -10.07 10.42
C GLY A 479 -14.44 -10.49 11.18
N SER A 480 -15.61 -10.25 10.57
CA SER A 480 -16.91 -10.55 11.19
C SER A 480 -17.19 -12.05 11.36
N HIS A 481 -16.45 -12.88 10.62
CA HIS A 481 -16.57 -14.34 10.65
C HIS A 481 -15.53 -15.01 11.58
N ALA A 482 -14.97 -14.27 12.54
CA ALA A 482 -14.14 -14.78 13.62
C ALA A 482 -14.45 -14.02 14.93
N CYS A 483 -14.35 -14.58 16.13
CA CYS A 483 -14.06 -15.95 16.52
C CYS A 483 -15.34 -16.65 16.96
N TYR A 484 -15.51 -17.93 16.64
CA TYR A 484 -16.66 -18.75 17.02
C TYR A 484 -16.25 -20.06 17.73
N CYS A 485 -15.11 -20.08 18.42
CA CYS A 485 -14.68 -21.26 19.17
C CYS A 485 -15.61 -21.56 20.36
N ASP A 486 -15.61 -22.80 20.85
CA ASP A 486 -16.43 -23.21 22.00
C ASP A 486 -16.15 -22.38 23.25
N GLY A 487 -14.90 -21.95 23.42
CA GLY A 487 -14.53 -21.03 24.49
C GLY A 487 -15.24 -19.67 24.40
N CYS A 488 -15.42 -19.12 23.20
CA CYS A 488 -16.22 -17.90 23.03
C CYS A 488 -17.68 -18.15 23.33
N ARG A 489 -18.25 -19.28 22.86
CA ARG A 489 -19.63 -19.67 23.14
C ARG A 489 -19.92 -19.69 24.64
N GLN A 490 -19.11 -20.43 25.41
CA GLN A 490 -19.27 -20.57 26.85
C GLN A 490 -19.20 -19.22 27.58
N ARG A 491 -18.20 -18.38 27.24
CA ARG A 491 -18.02 -17.08 27.87
C ARG A 491 -19.09 -16.07 27.48
N PHE A 492 -19.59 -16.11 26.25
CA PHE A 492 -20.71 -15.29 25.81
C PHE A 492 -22.01 -15.66 26.53
N VAL A 493 -22.35 -16.95 26.60
CA VAL A 493 -23.51 -17.45 27.35
C VAL A 493 -23.41 -17.07 28.82
N LEU A 494 -22.23 -17.22 29.43
CA LEU A 494 -22.01 -16.84 30.82
C LEU A 494 -22.19 -15.33 31.05
N ALA A 495 -21.63 -14.49 30.16
CA ALA A 495 -21.69 -13.04 30.29
C ALA A 495 -23.10 -12.47 30.05
N THR A 496 -23.87 -13.07 29.15
CA THR A 496 -25.18 -12.53 28.73
C THR A 496 -26.38 -13.25 29.32
N ARG A 497 -26.18 -14.45 29.89
CA ARG A 497 -27.23 -15.36 30.38
C ARG A 497 -28.25 -15.78 29.31
N LEU A 498 -27.92 -15.61 28.03
CA LEU A 498 -28.77 -16.05 26.91
C LEU A 498 -28.66 -17.56 26.71
N GLN A 499 -29.78 -18.19 26.38
CA GLN A 499 -29.78 -19.56 25.87
C GLN A 499 -29.48 -19.55 24.37
N ILE A 500 -28.45 -20.31 23.96
CA ILE A 500 -27.97 -20.34 22.57
C ILE A 500 -27.98 -21.79 22.07
N ASP A 501 -29.02 -22.13 21.31
CA ASP A 501 -29.26 -23.50 20.86
C ASP A 501 -28.49 -23.86 19.58
N LYS A 502 -28.33 -22.90 18.66
CA LYS A 502 -27.69 -23.11 17.35
C LYS A 502 -26.42 -22.27 17.20
N TRP A 503 -25.30 -22.73 17.75
CA TRP A 503 -24.00 -22.07 17.60
C TRP A 503 -23.28 -22.50 16.33
N PRO A 504 -22.63 -21.59 15.56
CA PRO A 504 -22.65 -20.14 15.71
C PRO A 504 -23.82 -19.44 15.00
N ALA A 505 -24.70 -20.17 14.30
CA ALA A 505 -25.79 -19.61 13.48
C ALA A 505 -26.62 -18.51 14.19
N ALA A 506 -26.93 -18.69 15.46
CA ALA A 506 -27.69 -17.75 16.28
C ALA A 506 -26.98 -16.40 16.53
N VAL A 507 -25.66 -16.33 16.33
CA VAL A 507 -24.84 -15.12 16.56
C VAL A 507 -24.11 -14.64 15.31
N LEU A 508 -24.36 -15.26 14.14
CA LEU A 508 -23.75 -14.83 12.88
C LEU A 508 -24.18 -13.41 12.52
N PRO A 509 -23.26 -12.59 11.94
CA PRO A 509 -23.56 -11.22 11.59
C PRO A 509 -24.73 -11.15 10.59
N LYS A 510 -25.65 -10.21 10.82
CA LYS A 510 -26.85 -9.93 9.99
C LYS A 510 -27.94 -11.02 9.97
N THR A 511 -27.63 -12.27 10.31
CA THR A 511 -28.60 -13.39 10.21
C THR A 511 -28.97 -14.01 11.55
N GLY A 512 -28.10 -13.94 12.55
CA GLY A 512 -28.33 -14.51 13.87
C GLY A 512 -29.24 -13.65 14.76
N THR A 513 -30.16 -14.28 15.48
CA THR A 513 -31.08 -13.62 16.44
C THR A 513 -30.37 -12.88 17.59
N HIS A 514 -29.12 -13.25 17.88
CA HIS A 514 -28.27 -12.65 18.91
C HIS A 514 -27.02 -11.98 18.33
N SER A 515 -27.03 -11.69 17.02
CA SER A 515 -25.90 -11.07 16.29
C SER A 515 -25.40 -9.80 16.98
N GLU A 516 -26.28 -8.85 17.29
CA GLU A 516 -25.91 -7.55 17.87
C GLU A 516 -25.24 -7.70 19.24
N LYS A 517 -25.81 -8.52 20.12
CA LYS A 517 -25.23 -8.81 21.44
C LYS A 517 -23.87 -9.48 21.34
N TYR A 518 -23.68 -10.34 20.34
CA TYR A 518 -22.38 -10.98 20.12
C TYR A 518 -21.34 -10.01 19.57
N ILE A 519 -21.73 -9.10 18.68
CA ILE A 519 -20.88 -8.00 18.19
C ILE A 519 -20.42 -7.11 19.35
N GLU A 520 -21.35 -6.70 20.21
CA GLU A 520 -21.04 -5.90 21.40
C GLU A 520 -20.07 -6.64 22.34
N TRP A 521 -20.37 -7.90 22.66
CA TRP A 521 -19.51 -8.72 23.50
C TRP A 521 -18.10 -8.89 22.93
N ARG A 522 -17.96 -9.06 21.61
CA ARG A 522 -16.67 -9.12 20.91
C ARG A 522 -15.89 -7.81 21.07
N ALA A 523 -16.51 -6.66 20.84
CA ALA A 523 -15.88 -5.35 21.03
C ALA A 523 -15.43 -5.15 22.49
N GLN A 524 -16.22 -5.61 23.46
CA GLN A 524 -15.85 -5.60 24.87
C GLN A 524 -14.64 -6.49 25.19
N GLN A 525 -14.44 -7.62 24.49
CA GLN A 525 -13.25 -8.47 24.72
C GLN A 525 -11.96 -7.77 24.30
N ILE A 526 -11.99 -7.00 23.21
CA ILE A 526 -10.85 -6.18 22.76
C ILE A 526 -10.61 -5.05 23.75
N THR A 527 -11.66 -4.28 24.07
CA THR A 527 -11.60 -3.16 25.02
C THR A 527 -11.11 -3.59 26.40
N ARG A 528 -11.45 -4.81 26.83
CA ARG A 528 -10.97 -5.40 28.09
C ARG A 528 -9.44 -5.50 28.12
N LEU A 529 -8.80 -5.93 27.03
CA LEU A 529 -7.34 -6.00 26.98
C LEU A 529 -6.72 -4.60 26.99
N VAL A 530 -7.24 -3.67 26.18
CA VAL A 530 -6.73 -2.29 26.12
C VAL A 530 -6.76 -1.63 27.50
N ARG A 531 -7.87 -1.74 28.21
CA ARG A 531 -8.01 -1.26 29.60
C ARG A 531 -7.03 -1.92 30.56
N LEU A 532 -6.80 -3.23 30.42
CA LEU A 532 -5.88 -3.97 31.28
C LEU A 532 -4.44 -3.57 31.02
N LEU A 533 -4.03 -3.43 29.76
CA LEU A 533 -2.71 -2.92 29.38
C LEU A 533 -2.50 -1.51 29.92
N HIS A 534 -3.47 -0.61 29.73
CA HIS A 534 -3.45 0.72 30.32
C HIS A 534 -3.11 0.71 31.80
N LYS A 535 -3.86 -0.07 32.59
CA LYS A 535 -3.63 -0.19 34.02
C LYS A 535 -2.24 -0.77 34.34
N ARG A 536 -1.90 -1.92 33.77
CA ARG A 536 -0.70 -2.68 34.16
C ARG A 536 0.59 -2.03 33.70
N LEU A 537 0.61 -1.43 32.50
CA LEU A 537 1.79 -0.73 31.99
C LEU A 537 2.08 0.52 32.81
N ARG A 538 1.05 1.32 33.15
CA ARG A 538 1.21 2.52 33.99
C ARG A 538 1.58 2.22 35.45
N GLU A 539 1.20 1.04 35.96
CA GLU A 539 1.68 0.55 37.26
C GLU A 539 3.19 0.22 37.22
N ALA A 540 3.71 -0.23 36.08
CA ALA A 540 5.13 -0.56 35.92
C ALA A 540 5.97 0.68 35.60
N ASP A 541 5.50 1.53 34.70
CA ASP A 541 6.07 2.83 34.39
C ASP A 541 4.95 3.88 34.23
N PRO A 542 4.81 4.84 35.16
CA PRO A 542 3.81 5.88 35.07
C PRO A 542 3.93 6.79 33.84
N LYS A 543 5.09 6.84 33.16
CA LYS A 543 5.32 7.71 31.99
C LYS A 543 5.01 7.04 30.66
N ILE A 544 5.09 5.71 30.57
CA ILE A 544 4.90 4.94 29.33
C ILE A 544 3.65 5.32 28.54
N LYS A 545 3.80 5.70 27.28
CA LYS A 545 2.66 6.04 26.43
C LYS A 545 2.01 4.79 25.85
N ILE A 546 0.71 4.85 25.60
CA ILE A 546 -0.05 3.79 24.95
C ILE A 546 -0.76 4.37 23.75
N SER A 547 -0.46 3.82 22.58
CA SER A 547 -1.10 4.24 21.33
C SER A 547 -1.63 3.05 20.56
N ALA A 548 -2.40 3.30 19.50
CA ALA A 548 -2.93 2.23 18.67
C ALA A 548 -3.03 2.60 17.18
N ALA A 549 -2.65 1.67 16.32
CA ALA A 549 -3.03 1.65 14.91
C ALA A 549 -4.48 1.15 14.80
N VAL A 550 -5.35 1.99 14.22
CA VAL A 550 -6.79 1.72 14.18
C VAL A 550 -7.34 1.87 12.77
N PHE A 551 -8.43 1.18 12.44
CA PHE A 551 -9.09 1.38 11.16
C PHE A 551 -9.78 2.75 11.12
N GLY A 552 -9.53 3.51 10.05
CA GLY A 552 -10.06 4.86 9.91
C GLY A 552 -11.59 4.97 9.79
N TRP A 553 -12.26 3.90 9.38
CA TRP A 553 -13.71 3.88 9.16
C TRP A 553 -14.46 3.50 10.45
N TYR A 554 -14.92 4.51 11.18
CA TYR A 554 -15.71 4.37 12.41
C TYR A 554 -17.16 4.85 12.17
N PRO A 555 -18.21 4.20 12.72
CA PRO A 555 -18.21 3.11 13.71
C PRO A 555 -18.16 1.70 13.14
N GLY A 556 -18.07 1.54 11.81
CA GLY A 556 -18.20 0.21 11.21
C GLY A 556 -17.11 -0.79 11.65
N CYS A 557 -15.91 -0.33 12.01
CA CYS A 557 -14.84 -1.16 12.55
C CYS A 557 -15.25 -1.88 13.86
N ILE A 558 -16.18 -1.33 14.64
CA ILE A 558 -16.75 -2.00 15.82
C ILE A 558 -17.45 -3.28 15.39
N THR A 559 -18.36 -3.17 14.42
CA THR A 559 -19.24 -4.29 14.03
C THR A 559 -18.51 -5.46 13.37
N THR A 560 -17.45 -5.16 12.64
CA THR A 560 -16.73 -6.16 11.84
C THR A 560 -15.56 -6.77 12.58
N ILE A 561 -14.75 -5.94 13.24
CA ILE A 561 -13.46 -6.33 13.82
C ILE A 561 -13.35 -6.03 15.31
N GLY A 562 -14.39 -5.46 15.94
CA GLY A 562 -14.46 -5.24 17.39
C GLY A 562 -13.56 -4.12 17.90
N GLN A 563 -13.16 -3.18 17.03
CA GLN A 563 -12.26 -2.07 17.39
C GLN A 563 -13.08 -0.81 17.72
N ASP A 564 -13.26 -0.52 19.01
CA ASP A 564 -13.99 0.66 19.51
C ASP A 564 -13.01 1.71 20.06
N TRP A 565 -12.19 2.25 19.17
CA TRP A 565 -11.07 3.10 19.55
C TRP A 565 -11.50 4.50 20.02
N ILE A 566 -12.68 4.98 19.63
CA ILE A 566 -13.28 6.20 20.20
C ILE A 566 -13.62 5.98 21.68
N ALA A 567 -14.18 4.82 22.06
CA ALA A 567 -14.44 4.53 23.46
C ALA A 567 -13.14 4.43 24.27
N TRP A 568 -12.06 3.90 23.69
CA TRP A 568 -10.76 3.82 24.35
C TRP A 568 -10.18 5.21 24.64
N ALA A 569 -10.23 6.11 23.64
CA ALA A 569 -9.81 7.49 23.80
C ALA A 569 -10.64 8.24 24.85
N LYS A 570 -11.98 8.13 24.80
CA LYS A 570 -12.88 8.74 25.80
C LYS A 570 -12.66 8.24 27.23
N ALA A 571 -12.26 6.98 27.37
CA ALA A 571 -11.95 6.39 28.66
C ALA A 571 -10.51 6.67 29.14
N GLY A 572 -9.69 7.36 28.34
CA GLY A 572 -8.29 7.65 28.66
C GLY A 572 -7.37 6.44 28.63
N TYR A 573 -7.73 5.37 27.92
CA TYR A 573 -6.90 4.16 27.85
C TYR A 573 -5.71 4.28 26.90
N VAL A 574 -5.75 5.25 25.99
CA VAL A 574 -4.72 5.54 24.99
C VAL A 574 -4.37 7.03 25.03
N ASP A 575 -3.10 7.35 24.87
CA ASP A 575 -2.55 8.71 24.81
C ASP A 575 -2.73 9.33 23.41
N PHE A 576 -2.61 8.51 22.35
CA PHE A 576 -2.92 8.91 20.98
C PHE A 576 -3.36 7.73 20.12
N VAL A 577 -4.00 8.02 18.99
CA VAL A 577 -4.41 7.02 17.99
C VAL A 577 -3.92 7.39 16.61
N CYS A 578 -3.62 6.37 15.82
CA CYS A 578 -3.16 6.50 14.45
C CYS A 578 -4.15 5.77 13.51
N PRO A 579 -5.23 6.43 13.05
CA PRO A 579 -6.17 5.82 12.12
C PRO A 579 -5.51 5.61 10.75
N MET A 580 -5.52 4.38 10.23
CA MET A 580 -4.94 4.00 8.95
C MET A 580 -5.78 4.52 7.77
N ASN A 581 -5.64 5.81 7.45
CA ASN A 581 -6.34 6.50 6.36
C ASN A 581 -5.61 6.28 5.02
N TYR A 582 -5.32 5.02 4.69
CA TYR A 582 -4.52 4.66 3.51
C TYR A 582 -5.35 4.77 2.23
N THR A 583 -5.18 5.89 1.53
CA THR A 583 -5.88 6.19 0.29
C THR A 583 -5.06 7.13 -0.59
N GLU A 584 -5.19 6.96 -1.90
CA GLU A 584 -4.67 7.88 -2.93
C GLU A 584 -5.63 9.07 -3.16
N SER A 585 -6.89 8.99 -2.67
CA SER A 585 -7.90 10.04 -2.82
C SER A 585 -7.84 11.03 -1.65
N THR A 586 -7.54 12.29 -1.99
CA THR A 586 -7.56 13.44 -1.08
C THR A 586 -8.93 13.66 -0.43
N ASP A 587 -10.01 13.57 -1.21
CA ASP A 587 -11.38 13.76 -0.71
C ASP A 587 -11.73 12.70 0.33
N TYR A 588 -11.41 11.43 0.05
CA TYR A 588 -11.69 10.35 0.98
C TYR A 588 -10.83 10.43 2.24
N PHE A 589 -9.55 10.83 2.12
CA PHE A 589 -8.69 11.10 3.28
C PHE A 589 -9.31 12.19 4.18
N THR A 590 -9.78 13.27 3.56
CA THR A 590 -10.42 14.40 4.23
C THR A 590 -11.71 13.99 4.94
N GLU A 591 -12.59 13.25 4.27
CA GLU A 591 -13.85 12.74 4.84
C GLU A 591 -13.59 11.89 6.09
N LEU A 592 -12.64 10.94 5.98
CA LEU A 592 -12.24 10.09 7.11
C LEU A 592 -11.77 10.93 8.29
N LEU A 593 -10.84 11.87 8.06
CA LEU A 593 -10.24 12.66 9.12
C LEU A 593 -11.24 13.63 9.77
N VAL A 594 -12.10 14.29 8.99
CA VAL A 594 -13.18 15.15 9.52
C VAL A 594 -14.10 14.36 10.45
N ASN A 595 -14.53 13.16 10.05
CA ASN A 595 -15.37 12.31 10.89
C ASN A 595 -14.65 11.87 12.17
N GLN A 596 -13.36 11.53 12.08
CA GLN A 596 -12.55 11.10 13.23
C GLN A 596 -12.38 12.24 14.24
N LEU A 597 -12.01 13.44 13.79
CA LEU A 597 -11.83 14.62 14.63
C LEU A 597 -13.12 15.04 15.34
N ALA A 598 -14.27 14.91 14.67
CA ALA A 598 -15.57 15.23 15.26
C ALA A 598 -15.97 14.30 16.44
N LEU A 599 -15.42 13.07 16.48
CA LEU A 599 -15.78 12.04 17.46
C LEU A 599 -14.77 11.91 18.61
N MET A 600 -13.53 12.33 18.38
CA MET A 600 -12.42 12.21 19.32
C MET A 600 -12.50 13.22 20.48
N PRO A 601 -12.08 12.85 21.70
CA PRO A 601 -11.83 13.83 22.75
C PRO A 601 -10.75 14.82 22.31
N LYS A 602 -10.91 16.10 22.66
CA LYS A 602 -9.97 17.16 22.26
C LYS A 602 -8.55 16.97 22.81
N ASP A 603 -8.44 16.31 23.97
CA ASP A 603 -7.17 16.15 24.69
C ASP A 603 -6.41 14.87 24.29
N VAL A 604 -6.95 14.07 23.37
CA VAL A 604 -6.29 12.85 22.86
C VAL A 604 -5.77 13.13 21.46
N ALA A 605 -4.47 12.95 21.25
CA ALA A 605 -3.84 13.23 19.98
C ALA A 605 -4.29 12.24 18.88
N ILE A 606 -4.44 12.76 17.65
CA ILE A 606 -4.72 11.95 16.47
C ILE A 606 -3.64 12.19 15.41
N TYR A 607 -2.99 11.10 14.99
CA TYR A 607 -1.96 11.11 13.95
C TYR A 607 -2.44 10.27 12.76
N PRO A 608 -3.25 10.82 11.85
CA PRO A 608 -3.75 10.07 10.69
C PRO A 608 -2.62 9.41 9.92
N GLY A 609 -2.82 8.12 9.65
CA GLY A 609 -1.91 7.27 8.90
C GLY A 609 -2.01 7.56 7.40
N ILE A 610 -0.92 8.04 6.83
CA ILE A 610 -0.71 8.31 5.41
C ILE A 610 -0.08 7.07 4.77
N GLY A 611 -0.82 6.42 3.87
CA GLY A 611 -0.40 5.17 3.22
C GLY A 611 0.51 5.43 2.03
N ALA A 612 1.72 5.92 2.29
CA ALA A 612 2.70 6.25 1.26
C ALA A 612 3.09 5.02 0.41
N THR A 613 3.31 3.87 1.05
CA THR A 613 3.68 2.58 0.43
C THR A 613 2.79 1.43 0.91
N ALA A 614 1.56 1.72 1.34
CA ALA A 614 0.62 0.69 1.80
C ALA A 614 0.18 -0.25 0.67
N SER A 615 -0.24 -1.47 1.01
CA SER A 615 -0.66 -2.47 0.00
C SER A 615 -1.77 -2.00 -0.95
N ASN A 616 -2.60 -1.05 -0.51
CA ASN A 616 -3.72 -0.47 -1.26
C ASN A 616 -3.50 0.97 -1.72
N SER A 617 -2.36 1.60 -1.42
CA SER A 617 -2.11 3.02 -1.67
C SER A 617 -0.62 3.26 -1.98
N LEU A 618 -0.34 4.06 -3.01
CA LEU A 618 1.02 4.45 -3.37
C LEU A 618 1.05 5.95 -3.71
N LEU A 619 1.66 6.75 -2.84
CA LEU A 619 1.65 8.21 -2.94
C LEU A 619 2.99 8.72 -3.50
N THR A 620 2.94 9.78 -4.30
CA THR A 620 4.15 10.56 -4.61
C THR A 620 4.54 11.42 -3.42
N PRO A 621 5.80 11.91 -3.34
CA PRO A 621 6.20 12.80 -2.26
C PRO A 621 5.31 14.04 -2.10
N ASP A 622 4.82 14.60 -3.20
CA ASP A 622 3.88 15.72 -3.18
C ASP A 622 2.48 15.37 -2.68
N ALA A 623 1.97 14.17 -2.96
CA ALA A 623 0.72 13.68 -2.38
C ALA A 623 0.87 13.37 -0.87
N VAL A 624 2.03 12.92 -0.42
CA VAL A 624 2.32 12.77 1.03
C VAL A 624 2.33 14.14 1.71
N VAL A 625 3.04 15.12 1.15
CA VAL A 625 3.08 16.50 1.68
C VAL A 625 1.69 17.14 1.68
N GLU A 626 0.88 16.89 0.66
CA GLU A 626 -0.54 17.27 0.64
C GLU A 626 -1.33 16.69 1.81
N GLN A 627 -1.23 15.38 2.08
CA GLN A 627 -1.96 14.79 3.21
C GLN A 627 -1.48 15.30 4.57
N ILE A 628 -0.19 15.67 4.69
CA ILE A 628 0.33 16.39 5.87
C ILE A 628 -0.30 17.78 5.98
N TYR A 629 -0.33 18.55 4.88
CA TYR A 629 -0.95 19.87 4.82
C TYR A 629 -2.44 19.83 5.23
N LEU A 630 -3.19 18.86 4.72
CA LEU A 630 -4.59 18.66 5.07
C LEU A 630 -4.77 18.26 6.53
N SER A 631 -3.91 17.39 7.05
CA SER A 631 -3.94 16.98 8.46
C SER A 631 -3.81 18.20 9.38
N ARG A 632 -2.87 19.11 9.07
CA ARG A 632 -2.68 20.38 9.81
C ARG A 632 -3.90 21.29 9.69
N ASN A 633 -4.41 21.50 8.49
CA ASN A 633 -5.54 22.41 8.25
C ASN A 633 -6.85 21.94 8.92
N LEU A 634 -7.02 20.63 9.06
CA LEU A 634 -8.18 20.03 9.73
C LEU A 634 -8.02 20.03 11.26
N GLY A 635 -6.82 20.28 11.78
CA GLY A 635 -6.54 20.35 13.22
C GLY A 635 -6.13 19.01 13.84
N ALA A 636 -5.61 18.06 13.05
CA ALA A 636 -4.95 16.88 13.60
C ALA A 636 -3.67 17.28 14.34
N SER A 637 -3.32 16.54 15.39
CA SER A 637 -2.18 16.85 16.25
C SER A 637 -0.83 16.41 15.66
N GLY A 638 -0.85 15.81 14.46
CA GLY A 638 0.30 15.20 13.82
C GLY A 638 -0.10 14.32 12.63
N TRP A 639 0.79 13.42 12.23
CA TRP A 639 0.62 12.47 11.13
C TRP A 639 1.53 11.27 11.31
N THR A 640 1.17 10.15 10.68
CA THR A 640 1.99 8.92 10.68
C THR A 640 2.21 8.41 9.25
N ILE A 641 3.44 8.12 8.81
CA ILE A 641 3.69 7.54 7.49
C ILE A 641 3.75 6.01 7.56
N PHE A 642 3.09 5.32 6.63
CA PHE A 642 3.21 3.88 6.40
C PHE A 642 3.80 3.59 5.00
N ASP A 643 4.92 2.90 4.84
CA ASP A 643 5.82 2.34 5.87
C ASP A 643 7.29 2.76 5.64
N TYR A 644 7.98 3.11 6.72
CA TYR A 644 9.39 3.45 6.70
C TYR A 644 10.21 2.26 6.20
N SER A 645 10.80 2.48 5.04
CA SER A 645 11.58 1.54 4.24
C SER A 645 12.65 2.34 3.49
N LEU A 646 13.54 1.65 2.77
CA LEU A 646 14.50 2.32 1.89
C LEU A 646 13.81 3.26 0.87
N ASP A 647 12.63 2.88 0.37
CA ASP A 647 11.88 3.67 -0.59
C ASP A 647 11.42 5.01 0.01
N ILE A 648 10.86 4.98 1.22
CA ILE A 648 10.47 6.20 1.95
C ILE A 648 11.68 7.05 2.32
N SER A 649 12.79 6.42 2.75
CA SER A 649 14.04 7.14 3.04
C SER A 649 14.55 7.92 1.82
N GLU A 650 14.58 7.29 0.65
CA GLU A 650 15.17 7.91 -0.55
C GLU A 650 14.22 8.84 -1.31
N THR A 651 12.90 8.68 -1.16
CA THR A 651 11.92 9.41 -2.00
C THR A 651 11.05 10.40 -1.24
N VAL A 652 10.65 10.10 0.00
CA VAL A 652 9.70 10.92 0.76
C VAL A 652 10.40 11.81 1.77
N LEU A 653 11.35 11.28 2.56
CA LEU A 653 12.09 12.07 3.56
C LEU A 653 12.81 13.31 2.96
N PRO A 654 13.40 13.26 1.75
CA PRO A 654 14.01 14.45 1.14
C PRO A 654 13.01 15.56 0.85
N ALA A 655 11.73 15.26 0.61
CA ALA A 655 10.70 16.29 0.45
C ALA A 655 10.37 16.96 1.80
N PHE A 656 10.48 16.23 2.91
CA PHE A 656 10.19 16.75 4.25
C PHE A 656 11.20 17.82 4.67
N THR A 657 12.49 17.55 4.46
CA THR A 657 13.59 18.46 4.83
C THR A 657 13.54 19.80 4.12
N ILE A 658 12.94 19.86 2.92
CA ILE A 658 12.79 21.09 2.14
C ILE A 658 11.78 22.05 2.78
N GLY A 659 10.73 21.54 3.43
CA GLY A 659 9.59 22.38 3.87
C GLY A 659 8.93 21.92 5.16
N VAL A 660 8.00 20.96 5.06
CA VAL A 660 7.04 20.60 6.13
C VAL A 660 7.70 20.27 7.47
N THR A 661 8.95 19.78 7.50
CA THR A 661 9.67 19.44 8.73
C THR A 661 10.98 20.21 8.93
N LYS A 662 11.18 21.32 8.19
CA LYS A 662 12.41 22.14 8.24
C LYS A 662 12.81 22.59 9.66
N ARG A 663 11.86 22.67 10.60
CA ARG A 663 12.11 22.89 12.03
C ARG A 663 11.77 21.63 12.84
N LYS A 664 12.57 21.35 13.87
CA LYS A 664 12.26 20.30 14.85
C LYS A 664 10.92 20.61 15.53
N ALA A 665 10.13 19.57 15.78
CA ALA A 665 8.89 19.67 16.53
C ALA A 665 8.91 18.70 17.70
N LYS A 666 8.13 19.03 18.74
CA LYS A 666 7.85 18.12 19.84
C LYS A 666 6.48 17.47 19.65
N PRO A 667 6.34 16.17 19.95
CA PRO A 667 5.03 15.56 20.05
C PRO A 667 4.17 16.29 21.11
N PRO A 668 2.85 16.41 20.89
CA PRO A 668 1.93 17.10 21.81
C PRO A 668 1.60 16.34 23.10
N HIS A 669 2.03 15.07 23.24
CA HIS A 669 1.52 14.16 24.26
C HIS A 669 2.45 13.95 25.47
#